data_AF-A0A8H4WXJ3-F1
#
_entry.id   AF-A0A8H4WXJ3-F1
#
_cell.length_a   1.000
_cell.length_b   1.000
_cell.length_c   1.000
_cell.angle_alpha   90.00
_cell.angle_beta   90.00
_cell.angle_gamma   90.00
#
_symmetry.space_group_name_H-M   'P 1'
#
loop_
_entity.id
_entity.type
_entity.pdbx_description
1 polymer ?
#
loop_
_entity_poly.entity_id
_entity_poly.type
_entity_poly.pdbx_seq_one_letter_code
_entity_poly.pdbx_strand_id
1 'polypeptide(L)'
;MSESNPQEEAKPVVKVESKTEQELPPLSDHDFKIYNRAADHMEYFHNNFRRSWNLLWNACTNNRRPQGMSLKQFIMEGLQFAEHLTMHHNIEETYIFPVLAKKMPEFRGGRAELLRQHKEIHAGLDHFEEYLKKCRTGDEEFELCVLKTKMETWGEVLWKHLDQEVSWIARRTQASLANPGDLIPNKLEEPQPEKGPELRYPRSIQALHLKPLKREAEHGIPSCDLQLRSFSVQPLEFFSDFALRAAYYLGLPAYGPVPLPRITERWTVPRDNFIFKKSQENFERKTLRRLIQIRDGNPETVQVWLAYLRKHQLYGVGMKANMWEFSELGVGKTMDALPDAEKGEIDAKWAHLGQTKTIGTVEKVEELLNQRRFREAAGLRVPPTTSVKPRVIFSGIQPTGIPHLGNYAGALRQWVKLQESHPEDKLIYSIVDLHAITTPRPADELRRSKREALAALLAIGIDPEKVTLFYQSSVPAHSELMWILSCTASVGYLSRMTQWKSKLKLSEESNMNDKAARHLKLGLFSYPVLQAADILVHRATHVPVGEDQRQHLEFARECVTNFNAAYGNHLVSPQTTSSPVQRVMSLQKPTEKMSKSSKSPRSRISIIDSPMDIKSKIQAATTDSIPGVSYNREERPGISNLLDIMAIFDPEGRKAQELGEQYSELSPKQLKDMVTDAVIGGLDGIRGRYTELLDRGDAYLDSIEAIGAEKARKSAEETMQVVREAVGL
;
A
#
# COMPACT_ATOMS: atom_id res chain seq x y z
N MET A 1 55.90 64.00 -19.58
CA MET A 1 56.62 63.88 -18.31
C MET A 1 55.62 64.15 -17.19
N SER A 2 55.39 63.14 -16.36
CA SER A 2 54.83 63.20 -15.00
C SER A 2 53.71 64.21 -14.75
N GLU A 3 52.45 63.80 -14.99
CA GLU A 3 51.30 64.45 -14.38
C GLU A 3 51.31 64.18 -12.87
N SER A 4 51.34 65.30 -12.15
CA SER A 4 51.30 65.44 -10.70
C SER A 4 49.94 65.02 -10.16
N ASN A 5 49.93 63.97 -9.35
CA ASN A 5 48.78 63.50 -8.59
C ASN A 5 48.50 64.48 -7.43
N PRO A 6 47.33 65.16 -7.36
CA PRO A 6 46.90 65.89 -6.18
C PRO A 6 46.30 64.91 -5.16
N GLN A 7 46.63 65.13 -3.90
CA GLN A 7 46.07 64.42 -2.75
C GLN A 7 44.54 64.49 -2.76
N GLU A 8 43.88 63.35 -2.84
CA GLU A 8 42.44 63.23 -2.56
C GLU A 8 42.27 62.72 -1.13
N GLU A 9 41.54 63.50 -0.35
CA GLU A 9 41.28 63.32 1.08
C GLU A 9 40.67 61.95 1.37
N ALA A 10 41.31 61.20 2.27
CA ALA A 10 40.77 59.96 2.81
C ALA A 10 39.50 60.26 3.63
N LYS A 11 38.33 59.98 3.03
CA LYS A 11 37.08 59.81 3.78
C LYS A 11 37.30 58.74 4.86
N PRO A 12 36.79 58.94 6.09
CA PRO A 12 36.99 57.95 7.14
C PRO A 12 36.31 56.66 6.68
N VAL A 13 37.12 55.61 6.56
CA VAL A 13 36.63 54.23 6.43
C VAL A 13 35.79 53.99 7.68
N VAL A 14 34.46 53.98 7.51
CA VAL A 14 33.55 53.40 8.48
C VAL A 14 34.08 51.99 8.70
N LYS A 15 34.69 51.75 9.86
CA LYS A 15 34.92 50.40 10.35
C LYS A 15 33.53 49.76 10.36
N VAL A 16 33.26 48.94 9.35
CA VAL A 16 32.26 47.90 9.47
C VAL A 16 32.82 47.01 10.57
N GLU A 17 32.39 47.27 11.80
CA GLU A 17 32.56 46.34 12.89
C GLU A 17 32.12 44.99 12.33
N SER A 18 33.06 44.06 12.21
CA SER A 18 32.74 42.68 11.91
C SER A 18 31.79 42.24 13.00
N LYS A 19 30.48 42.22 12.71
CA LYS A 19 29.46 41.64 13.57
C LYS A 19 30.03 40.32 14.01
N THR A 20 30.42 40.25 15.28
CA THR A 20 30.91 39.02 15.89
C THR A 20 29.72 38.09 15.76
N GLU A 21 29.81 37.13 14.84
CA GLU A 21 28.77 36.14 14.62
C GLU A 21 28.54 35.48 15.97
N GLN A 22 27.37 35.72 16.56
CA GLN A 22 26.98 35.08 17.81
C GLN A 22 27.13 33.57 17.61
N GLU A 23 28.08 32.97 18.32
CA GLU A 23 28.26 31.52 18.29
C GLU A 23 26.98 30.88 18.84
N LEU A 24 26.26 30.20 17.96
CA LEU A 24 25.08 29.44 18.33
C LEU A 24 25.51 28.36 19.33
N PRO A 25 24.68 28.06 20.34
CA PRO A 25 24.96 26.97 21.25
C PRO A 25 25.16 25.66 20.47
N PRO A 26 26.03 24.75 20.97
CA PRO A 26 26.24 23.44 20.35
C PRO A 26 24.91 22.70 20.17
N LEU A 27 24.84 21.84 19.14
CA LEU A 27 23.62 21.11 18.77
C LEU A 27 22.95 20.46 19.99
N SER A 28 21.68 20.78 20.20
CA SER A 28 20.85 20.08 21.19
C SER A 28 20.49 18.68 20.70
N ASP A 29 20.10 17.76 21.59
CA ASP A 29 19.62 16.42 21.21
C ASP A 29 18.41 16.45 20.27
N HIS A 30 17.61 17.52 20.32
CA HIS A 30 16.52 17.77 19.40
C HIS A 30 17.03 18.16 18.01
N ASP A 31 18.03 19.05 17.95
CA ASP A 31 18.68 19.43 16.70
C ASP A 31 19.35 18.20 16.05
N PHE A 32 20.03 17.35 16.83
CA PHE A 32 20.63 16.10 16.33
C PHE A 32 19.62 15.14 15.68
N LYS A 33 18.38 15.06 16.20
CA LYS A 33 17.31 14.27 15.56
C LYS A 33 16.83 14.87 14.25
N ILE A 34 16.80 16.20 14.15
CA ILE A 34 16.47 16.90 12.91
C ILE A 34 17.57 16.68 11.88
N TYR A 35 18.85 16.78 12.27
CA TYR A 35 19.98 16.52 11.37
C TYR A 35 20.11 15.05 10.96
N ASN A 36 19.82 14.09 11.84
CA ASN A 36 19.81 12.67 11.47
C ASN A 36 18.67 12.34 10.48
N ARG A 37 17.48 12.93 10.66
CA ARG A 37 16.40 12.81 9.65
C ARG A 37 16.76 13.51 8.34
N ALA A 38 17.44 14.65 8.41
CA ALA A 38 17.98 15.32 7.23
C ALA A 38 19.04 14.46 6.53
N ALA A 39 19.88 13.72 7.28
CA ALA A 39 20.86 12.78 6.74
C ALA A 39 20.20 11.59 6.04
N ASP A 40 19.14 11.02 6.63
CA ASP A 40 18.35 9.95 6.00
C ASP A 40 17.67 10.43 4.70
N HIS A 41 17.17 11.67 4.69
CA HIS A 41 16.65 12.30 3.48
C HIS A 41 17.76 12.60 2.46
N MET A 42 18.96 12.98 2.92
CA MET A 42 20.12 13.21 2.06
C MET A 42 20.55 11.94 1.34
N GLU A 43 20.63 10.82 2.07
CA GLU A 43 20.93 9.51 1.53
C GLU A 43 19.92 9.08 0.46
N TYR A 44 18.65 9.45 0.61
CA TYR A 44 17.64 9.22 -0.43
C TYR A 44 17.93 10.00 -1.72
N PHE A 45 18.27 11.29 -1.63
CA PHE A 45 18.66 12.10 -2.80
C PHE A 45 19.94 11.57 -3.44
N HIS A 46 20.95 11.23 -2.65
CA HIS A 46 22.21 10.66 -3.12
C HIS A 46 22.01 9.32 -3.83
N ASN A 47 21.13 8.45 -3.32
CA ASN A 47 20.79 7.20 -4.01
C ASN A 47 20.05 7.42 -5.32
N ASN A 48 19.22 8.47 -5.41
CA ASN A 48 18.61 8.85 -6.68
C ASN A 48 19.65 9.38 -7.69
N PHE A 49 20.61 10.20 -7.25
CA PHE A 49 21.74 10.64 -8.09
C PHE A 49 22.60 9.48 -8.56
N ARG A 50 22.95 8.53 -7.67
CA ARG A 50 23.67 7.30 -8.04
C ARG A 50 22.89 6.48 -9.07
N ARG A 51 21.57 6.40 -8.95
CA ARG A 51 20.72 5.69 -9.92
C ARG A 51 20.71 6.36 -11.30
N SER A 52 20.46 7.67 -11.37
CA SER A 52 20.45 8.41 -12.65
C SER A 52 21.85 8.44 -13.28
N TRP A 53 22.91 8.63 -12.50
CA TRP A 53 24.29 8.48 -12.97
C TRP A 53 24.53 7.10 -13.57
N ASN A 54 24.19 6.02 -12.86
CA ASN A 54 24.40 4.66 -13.35
C ASN A 54 23.58 4.37 -14.61
N LEU A 55 22.38 4.92 -14.75
CA LEU A 55 21.59 4.78 -15.97
C LEU A 55 22.30 5.40 -17.17
N LEU A 56 22.78 6.65 -17.03
CA LEU A 56 23.47 7.39 -18.08
C LEU A 56 24.82 6.74 -18.40
N TRP A 57 25.61 6.45 -17.37
CA TRP A 57 26.92 5.83 -17.46
C TRP A 57 26.86 4.44 -18.09
N ASN A 58 25.90 3.60 -17.71
CA ASN A 58 25.71 2.27 -18.31
C ASN A 58 25.29 2.36 -19.77
N ALA A 59 24.51 3.37 -20.16
CA ALA A 59 24.18 3.57 -21.56
C ALA A 59 25.40 3.99 -22.39
N CYS A 60 26.25 4.85 -21.82
CA CYS A 60 27.51 5.27 -22.40
C CYS A 60 28.53 4.13 -22.54
N THR A 61 28.72 3.32 -21.49
CA THR A 61 29.70 2.21 -21.49
C THR A 61 29.28 1.06 -22.41
N ASN A 62 27.98 0.74 -22.45
CA ASN A 62 27.46 -0.32 -23.30
C ASN A 62 27.15 0.16 -24.73
N ASN A 63 27.43 1.44 -25.03
CA ASN A 63 27.09 2.13 -26.27
C ASN A 63 25.64 1.86 -26.73
N ARG A 64 24.71 1.79 -25.78
CA ARG A 64 23.32 1.42 -26.01
C ARG A 64 22.40 2.04 -24.96
N ARG A 65 21.41 2.83 -25.41
CA ARG A 65 20.36 3.36 -24.54
C ARG A 65 19.47 2.25 -23.94
N PRO A 66 18.87 2.45 -22.76
CA PRO A 66 17.93 1.51 -22.16
C PRO A 66 16.77 1.12 -23.09
N GLN A 67 16.36 -0.16 -23.08
CA GLN A 67 15.22 -0.62 -23.89
C GLN A 67 13.93 0.10 -23.48
N GLY A 68 13.15 0.54 -24.46
CA GLY A 68 11.90 1.28 -24.24
C GLY A 68 12.09 2.77 -23.96
N MET A 69 13.32 3.29 -23.93
CA MET A 69 13.60 4.71 -23.75
C MET A 69 13.97 5.38 -25.07
N SER A 70 13.16 6.34 -25.50
CA SER A 70 13.45 7.18 -26.66
C SER A 70 14.67 8.07 -26.41
N LEU A 71 15.34 8.53 -27.48
CA LEU A 71 16.46 9.48 -27.36
C LEU A 71 16.05 10.74 -26.58
N LYS A 72 14.85 11.26 -26.84
CA LYS A 72 14.30 12.43 -26.16
C LYS A 72 14.13 12.20 -24.66
N GLN A 73 13.63 11.03 -24.25
CA GLN A 73 13.51 10.67 -22.84
C GLN A 73 14.88 10.51 -22.18
N PHE A 74 15.84 9.93 -22.90
CA PHE A 74 17.20 9.74 -22.39
C PHE A 74 17.94 11.08 -22.15
N ILE A 75 17.85 12.01 -23.11
CA ILE A 75 18.40 13.37 -22.95
C ILE A 75 17.71 14.10 -21.79
N MET A 76 16.39 13.94 -21.66
CA MET A 76 15.62 14.57 -20.59
C MET A 76 16.00 14.03 -19.20
N GLU A 77 16.25 12.74 -19.07
CA GLU A 77 16.76 12.14 -17.82
C GLU A 77 18.13 12.74 -17.44
N GLY A 78 19.02 12.96 -18.41
CA GLY A 78 20.30 13.64 -18.17
C GLY A 78 20.14 15.09 -17.72
N LEU A 79 19.24 15.85 -18.36
CA LEU A 79 18.97 17.24 -17.97
C LEU A 79 18.33 17.33 -16.57
N GLN A 80 17.41 16.43 -16.25
CA GLN A 80 16.80 16.36 -14.91
C GLN A 80 17.82 15.98 -13.83
N PHE A 81 18.74 15.07 -14.13
CA PHE A 81 19.86 14.75 -13.25
C PHE A 81 20.72 15.99 -12.96
N ALA A 82 21.08 16.77 -13.98
CA ALA A 82 21.87 17.99 -13.82
C ALA A 82 21.14 19.07 -13.01
N GLU A 83 19.85 19.30 -13.29
CA GLU A 83 19.01 20.28 -12.60
C GLU A 83 18.84 19.93 -11.11
N HIS A 84 18.50 18.67 -10.80
CA HIS A 84 18.31 18.22 -9.42
C HIS A 84 19.60 18.25 -8.61
N LEU A 85 20.73 17.86 -9.21
CA LEU A 85 22.03 17.89 -8.52
C LEU A 85 22.47 19.33 -8.23
N THR A 86 22.20 20.25 -9.18
CA THR A 86 22.48 21.67 -9.00
C THR A 86 21.62 22.28 -7.89
N MET A 87 20.34 21.95 -7.85
CA MET A 87 19.43 22.41 -6.80
C MET A 87 19.85 21.91 -5.41
N HIS A 88 20.25 20.64 -5.32
CA HIS A 88 20.71 20.01 -4.10
C HIS A 88 21.95 20.70 -3.52
N HIS A 89 23.01 20.87 -4.33
CA HIS A 89 24.22 21.59 -3.89
C HIS A 89 23.93 23.04 -3.49
N ASN A 90 23.05 23.74 -4.22
CA ASN A 90 22.67 25.11 -3.86
C ASN A 90 22.00 25.19 -2.48
N ILE A 91 21.14 24.21 -2.16
CA ILE A 91 20.50 24.13 -0.85
C ILE A 91 21.54 23.87 0.24
N GLU A 92 22.48 22.97 -0.02
CA GLU A 92 23.56 22.63 0.91
C GLU A 92 24.46 23.82 1.21
N GLU A 93 24.94 24.51 0.17
CA GLU A 93 25.82 25.66 0.31
C GLU A 93 25.15 26.85 1.01
N THR A 94 23.86 27.08 0.71
CA THR A 94 23.12 28.26 1.18
C THR A 94 22.55 28.05 2.59
N TYR A 95 22.03 26.85 2.88
CA TYR A 95 21.22 26.63 4.08
C TYR A 95 21.83 25.60 5.05
N ILE A 96 22.56 24.60 4.56
CA ILE A 96 23.01 23.49 5.43
C ILE A 96 24.44 23.74 5.94
N PHE A 97 25.41 23.94 5.04
CA PHE A 97 26.82 24.13 5.40
C PHE A 97 27.09 25.34 6.30
N PRO A 98 26.44 26.51 6.14
CA PRO A 98 26.63 27.64 7.04
C PRO A 98 26.16 27.34 8.46
N VAL A 99 25.08 26.58 8.61
CA VAL A 99 24.54 26.21 9.92
C VAL A 99 25.41 25.13 10.57
N LEU A 100 25.85 24.13 9.81
CA LEU A 100 26.78 23.10 10.28
C LEU A 100 28.13 23.70 10.69
N ALA A 101 28.68 24.65 9.94
CA ALA A 101 29.95 25.31 10.29
C ALA A 101 29.86 26.16 11.57
N LYS A 102 28.69 26.72 11.87
CA LYS A 102 28.46 27.46 13.12
C LYS A 102 28.29 26.53 14.31
N LYS A 103 27.58 25.41 14.14
CA LYS A 103 27.21 24.50 15.22
C LYS A 103 28.18 23.32 15.45
N MET A 104 29.06 23.00 14.48
CA MET A 104 30.02 21.90 14.54
C MET A 104 31.44 22.40 14.18
N PRO A 105 32.31 22.67 15.18
CA PRO A 105 33.67 23.15 14.93
C PRO A 105 34.52 22.22 14.05
N GLU A 106 34.32 20.90 14.14
CA GLU A 106 34.99 19.88 13.32
C GLU A 106 34.61 19.97 11.83
N PHE A 107 33.38 20.42 11.52
CA PHE A 107 32.92 20.63 10.15
C PHE A 107 33.58 21.84 9.49
N ARG A 108 34.08 22.82 10.26
CA ARG A 108 34.82 23.98 9.69
C ARG A 108 36.06 23.54 8.91
N GLY A 109 36.74 22.46 9.32
CA GLY A 109 37.91 21.91 8.63
C GLY A 109 37.58 21.12 7.36
N GLY A 110 36.43 20.42 7.33
CA GLY A 110 35.98 19.61 6.18
C GLY A 110 35.16 20.38 5.13
N ARG A 111 34.53 21.50 5.53
CA ARG A 111 33.69 22.33 4.66
C ARG A 111 34.42 22.88 3.44
N ALA A 112 35.69 23.26 3.58
CA ALA A 112 36.48 23.79 2.46
C ALA A 112 36.67 22.76 1.34
N GLU A 113 36.81 21.47 1.70
CA GLU A 113 36.93 20.38 0.74
C GLU A 113 35.58 20.05 0.08
N LEU A 114 34.47 20.08 0.82
CA LEU A 114 33.12 19.88 0.24
C LEU A 114 32.76 20.99 -0.76
N LEU A 115 33.03 22.26 -0.41
CA LEU A 115 32.82 23.39 -1.32
C LEU A 115 33.73 23.34 -2.55
N ARG A 116 34.94 22.79 -2.41
CA ARG A 116 35.84 22.55 -3.55
C ARG A 116 35.27 21.48 -4.49
N GLN A 117 34.75 20.38 -3.92
CA GLN A 117 34.10 19.30 -4.67
C GLN A 117 32.85 19.81 -5.41
N HIS A 118 32.01 20.62 -4.78
CA HIS A 118 30.86 21.25 -5.46
C HIS A 118 31.30 22.04 -6.68
N LYS A 119 32.32 22.90 -6.55
CA LYS A 119 32.84 23.70 -7.68
C LYS A 119 33.33 22.83 -8.84
N GLU A 120 34.03 21.74 -8.55
CA GLU A 120 34.51 20.79 -9.57
C GLU A 120 33.35 20.03 -10.23
N ILE A 121 32.33 19.65 -9.46
CA ILE A 121 31.12 19.00 -9.99
C ILE A 121 30.32 19.97 -10.85
N HIS A 122 30.13 21.22 -10.43
CA HIS A 122 29.41 22.24 -11.22
C HIS A 122 30.12 22.56 -12.53
N ALA A 123 31.45 22.68 -12.53
CA ALA A 123 32.21 22.85 -13.77
C ALA A 123 32.04 21.67 -14.75
N GLY A 124 31.95 20.44 -14.23
CA GLY A 124 31.64 19.25 -15.03
C GLY A 124 30.19 19.19 -15.52
N LEU A 125 29.25 19.59 -14.67
CA LEU A 125 27.83 19.67 -14.97
C LEU A 125 27.51 20.69 -16.05
N ASP A 126 28.15 21.86 -16.06
CA ASP A 126 27.92 22.90 -17.06
C ASP A 126 28.18 22.37 -18.47
N HIS A 127 29.33 21.69 -18.68
CA HIS A 127 29.66 21.09 -19.96
C HIS A 127 28.78 19.89 -20.34
N PHE A 128 28.33 19.12 -19.34
CA PHE A 128 27.42 17.99 -19.53
C PHE A 128 26.02 18.47 -19.93
N GLU A 129 25.49 19.49 -19.23
CA GLU A 129 24.18 20.06 -19.47
C GLU A 129 24.13 20.85 -20.78
N GLU A 130 25.17 21.62 -21.10
CA GLU A 130 25.29 22.35 -22.37
C GLU A 130 25.22 21.40 -23.57
N TYR A 131 25.95 20.28 -23.52
CA TYR A 131 25.91 19.26 -24.56
C TYR A 131 24.51 18.66 -24.73
N LEU A 132 23.86 18.26 -23.63
CA LEU A 132 22.50 17.71 -23.68
C LEU A 132 21.46 18.73 -24.16
N LYS A 133 21.63 20.02 -23.84
CA LYS A 133 20.77 21.12 -24.34
C LYS A 133 20.92 21.27 -25.86
N LYS A 134 22.14 21.28 -26.39
CA LYS A 134 22.42 21.33 -27.85
C LYS A 134 21.87 20.12 -28.59
N CYS A 135 22.00 18.92 -28.01
CA CYS A 135 21.39 17.72 -28.56
C CYS A 135 19.86 17.75 -28.52
N ARG A 136 19.26 18.45 -27.55
CA ARG A 136 17.80 18.60 -27.45
C ARG A 136 17.25 19.57 -28.49
N THR A 137 17.96 20.67 -28.74
CA THR A 137 17.59 21.69 -29.74
C THR A 137 17.91 21.26 -31.16
N GLY A 138 18.78 20.26 -31.33
CA GLY A 138 19.20 19.73 -32.63
C GLY A 138 20.42 20.45 -33.20
N ASP A 139 21.10 21.26 -32.39
CA ASP A 139 22.32 22.01 -32.77
C ASP A 139 23.57 21.12 -32.83
N GLU A 140 23.51 19.95 -32.19
CA GLU A 140 24.61 18.97 -32.14
C GLU A 140 24.04 17.54 -32.14
N GLU A 141 24.65 16.61 -32.88
CA GLU A 141 24.21 15.21 -32.89
C GLU A 141 24.55 14.51 -31.56
N PHE A 142 23.60 13.71 -31.07
CA PHE A 142 23.77 13.00 -29.81
C PHE A 142 24.61 11.73 -29.99
N GLU A 143 25.74 11.68 -29.29
CA GLU A 143 26.68 10.56 -29.26
C GLU A 143 26.96 10.13 -27.80
N LEU A 144 26.82 8.83 -27.56
CA LEU A 144 27.06 8.24 -26.23
C LEU A 144 28.53 8.33 -25.81
N CYS A 145 29.46 8.31 -26.77
CA CYS A 145 30.89 8.46 -26.52
C CYS A 145 31.22 9.87 -26.01
N VAL A 146 30.65 10.90 -26.64
CA VAL A 146 30.84 12.30 -26.23
C VAL A 146 30.26 12.54 -24.84
N LEU A 147 29.04 12.04 -24.57
CA LEU A 147 28.42 12.11 -23.25
C LEU A 147 29.29 11.44 -22.18
N LYS A 148 29.88 10.28 -22.50
CA LYS A 148 30.78 9.55 -21.59
C LYS A 148 32.00 10.39 -21.20
N THR A 149 32.66 10.98 -22.19
CA THR A 149 33.84 11.84 -21.97
C THR A 149 33.50 13.02 -21.07
N LYS A 150 32.30 13.61 -21.20
CA LYS A 150 31.82 14.69 -20.32
C LYS A 150 31.50 14.23 -18.90
N MET A 151 31.07 12.98 -18.71
CA MET A 151 30.85 12.41 -17.37
C MET A 151 32.17 12.00 -16.69
N GLU A 152 33.15 11.53 -17.46
CA GLU A 152 34.47 11.10 -16.95
C GLU A 152 35.23 12.22 -16.23
N THR A 153 35.04 13.48 -16.62
CA THR A 153 35.80 14.61 -16.08
C THR A 153 35.49 14.93 -14.61
N TRP A 154 34.33 14.51 -14.10
CA TRP A 154 33.87 14.86 -12.75
C TRP A 154 33.24 13.71 -11.96
N GLY A 155 33.06 12.54 -12.59
CA GLY A 155 32.41 11.38 -11.96
C GLY A 155 33.10 10.90 -10.68
N GLU A 156 34.43 10.80 -10.67
CA GLU A 156 35.17 10.37 -9.47
C GLU A 156 34.95 11.35 -8.30
N VAL A 157 34.93 12.65 -8.60
CA VAL A 157 34.68 13.71 -7.62
C VAL A 157 33.24 13.63 -7.09
N LEU A 158 32.25 13.40 -7.96
CA LEU A 158 30.86 13.19 -7.55
C LEU A 158 30.70 12.00 -6.61
N TRP A 159 31.23 10.83 -6.97
CA TRP A 159 31.09 9.63 -6.14
C TRP A 159 31.78 9.78 -4.79
N LYS A 160 32.98 10.38 -4.77
CA LYS A 160 33.68 10.72 -3.54
C LYS A 160 32.87 11.69 -2.68
N HIS A 161 32.27 12.71 -3.29
CA HIS A 161 31.45 13.70 -2.61
C HIS A 161 30.21 13.08 -1.94
N LEU A 162 29.42 12.30 -2.69
CA LEU A 162 28.23 11.62 -2.20
C LEU A 162 28.52 10.65 -1.04
N ASP A 163 29.71 10.05 -0.99
CA ASP A 163 30.11 9.15 0.10
C ASP A 163 30.68 9.94 1.31
N GLN A 164 31.42 11.02 1.06
CA GLN A 164 32.06 11.81 2.12
C GLN A 164 31.07 12.67 2.89
N GLU A 165 30.06 13.25 2.23
CA GLU A 165 29.08 14.11 2.86
C GLU A 165 28.28 13.37 3.95
N VAL A 166 27.82 12.15 3.66
CA VAL A 166 27.14 11.28 4.63
C VAL A 166 28.06 10.92 5.80
N SER A 167 29.35 10.68 5.52
CA SER A 167 30.33 10.36 6.56
C SER A 167 30.61 11.52 7.52
N TRP A 168 30.53 12.77 7.05
CA TRP A 168 30.71 13.97 7.87
C TRP A 168 29.51 14.21 8.78
N ILE A 169 28.30 13.96 8.29
CA ILE A 169 27.08 14.03 9.11
C ILE A 169 27.04 12.87 10.12
N ALA A 170 27.60 11.70 9.79
CA ALA A 170 27.62 10.51 10.64
C ALA A 170 28.76 10.45 11.68
N ARG A 171 29.83 11.25 11.56
CA ARG A 171 30.99 11.21 12.47
C ARG A 171 30.70 11.82 13.85
N ARG A 172 29.96 11.07 14.67
CA ARG A 172 30.20 11.00 16.14
C ARG A 172 29.82 9.65 16.75
N THR A 173 29.53 8.62 15.94
CA THR A 173 29.21 7.28 16.46
C THR A 173 30.43 6.40 16.74
N GLN A 174 31.61 6.69 16.17
CA GLN A 174 32.78 5.80 16.29
C GLN A 174 33.92 6.30 17.19
N ALA A 175 34.02 7.60 17.48
CA ALA A 175 35.12 8.15 18.30
C ALA A 175 34.94 7.95 19.82
N SER A 176 33.74 7.58 20.29
CA SER A 176 33.47 7.32 21.72
C SER A 176 33.68 5.85 22.14
N LEU A 177 34.08 4.97 21.22
CA LEU A 177 34.16 3.52 21.45
C LEU A 177 35.59 2.94 21.42
N ALA A 178 36.62 3.78 21.43
CA ALA A 178 37.99 3.32 21.54
C ALA A 178 38.66 3.90 22.80
N ASN A 179 38.70 3.10 23.87
CA ASN A 179 39.88 3.01 24.71
C ASN A 179 40.23 1.53 24.92
N PRO A 180 41.47 1.10 24.64
CA PRO A 180 41.91 -0.28 24.80
C PRO A 180 42.39 -0.49 26.24
N GLY A 181 41.86 -1.49 26.92
CA GLY A 181 42.36 -1.90 28.24
C GLY A 181 41.37 -2.72 29.06
N ASP A 182 41.54 -4.03 28.98
CA ASP A 182 41.37 -5.02 30.06
C ASP A 182 39.97 -5.46 30.57
N LEU A 183 39.57 -6.63 30.06
CA LEU A 183 39.30 -7.90 30.78
C LEU A 183 38.32 -7.93 32.00
N ILE A 184 37.10 -8.46 31.76
CA ILE A 184 36.30 -9.51 32.47
C ILE A 184 36.45 -9.68 34.02
N PRO A 185 35.43 -10.07 34.85
CA PRO A 185 33.95 -9.93 34.83
C PRO A 185 33.29 -9.56 36.21
N ASN A 186 31.97 -9.37 36.20
CA ASN A 186 31.00 -9.62 37.30
C ASN A 186 31.13 -8.85 38.63
N LYS A 187 30.28 -7.82 38.81
CA LYS A 187 29.52 -7.59 40.05
C LYS A 187 28.31 -6.69 39.77
N LEU A 188 27.15 -7.06 40.30
CA LEU A 188 25.99 -6.18 40.39
C LEU A 188 26.31 -5.09 41.42
N GLU A 189 26.32 -3.82 41.02
CA GLU A 189 26.38 -2.69 41.96
C GLU A 189 25.01 -2.02 42.12
N GLU A 190 24.72 -1.66 43.37
CA GLU A 190 23.50 -1.04 43.90
C GLU A 190 23.27 0.39 43.39
N PRO A 191 22.02 0.90 43.44
CA PRO A 191 21.64 2.11 42.70
C PRO A 191 22.18 3.38 43.34
N GLN A 192 22.73 4.27 42.50
CA GLN A 192 23.14 5.63 42.84
C GLN A 192 22.31 6.67 42.04
N PRO A 193 22.21 7.93 42.52
CA PRO A 193 20.98 8.71 42.47
C PRO A 193 20.75 9.51 41.16
N GLU A 194 19.51 9.98 41.03
CA GLU A 194 18.77 10.45 39.86
C GLU A 194 19.50 11.40 38.88
N LYS A 195 19.54 11.01 37.60
CA LYS A 195 19.76 11.89 36.44
C LYS A 195 18.40 12.26 35.82
N GLY A 196 18.27 13.51 35.36
CA GLY A 196 17.10 14.03 34.64
C GLY A 196 16.77 13.25 33.34
N PRO A 197 15.63 13.54 32.67
CA PRO A 197 14.95 12.57 31.83
C PRO A 197 15.66 12.39 30.48
N GLU A 198 16.55 11.39 30.40
CA GLU A 198 17.03 10.83 29.14
C GLU A 198 15.84 10.31 28.31
N LEU A 199 15.75 10.75 27.05
CA LEU A 199 14.79 10.21 26.08
C LEU A 199 15.17 8.75 25.78
N ARG A 200 14.54 7.82 26.50
CA ARG A 200 14.64 6.38 26.24
C ARG A 200 14.14 6.09 24.82
N TYR A 201 15.04 5.70 23.92
CA TYR A 201 14.61 5.07 22.68
C TYR A 201 13.70 3.87 23.01
N PRO A 202 12.64 3.62 22.23
CA PRO A 202 11.87 2.39 22.35
C PRO A 202 12.82 1.19 22.30
N ARG A 203 12.67 0.23 23.22
CA ARG A 203 13.55 -0.96 23.31
C ARG A 203 13.69 -1.71 21.98
N SER A 204 12.67 -1.65 21.14
CA SER A 204 12.66 -2.22 19.78
C SER A 204 13.70 -1.58 18.84
N ILE A 205 13.94 -0.28 18.95
CA ILE A 205 14.93 0.45 18.13
C ILE A 205 16.34 0.25 18.69
N GLN A 206 16.49 0.25 20.01
CA GLN A 206 17.78 -0.07 20.65
C GLN A 206 18.27 -1.47 20.29
N ALA A 207 17.34 -2.44 20.19
CA ALA A 207 17.66 -3.82 19.86
C ALA A 207 18.36 -3.97 18.50
N LEU A 208 18.02 -3.16 17.48
CA LEU A 208 18.59 -3.23 16.13
C LEU A 208 20.11 -2.97 16.08
N HIS A 209 20.63 -2.21 17.05
CA HIS A 209 22.05 -1.86 17.13
C HIS A 209 22.84 -2.78 18.08
N LEU A 210 22.15 -3.72 18.74
CA LEU A 210 22.76 -4.68 19.66
C LEU A 210 22.87 -6.03 18.98
N LYS A 211 24.00 -6.73 19.14
CA LYS A 211 24.13 -8.11 18.68
C LYS A 211 23.05 -8.96 19.34
N PRO A 212 22.40 -9.90 18.63
CA PRO A 212 21.46 -10.83 19.24
C PRO A 212 22.14 -11.54 20.41
N LEU A 213 21.48 -11.51 21.56
CA LEU A 213 21.90 -12.30 22.70
C LEU A 213 21.80 -13.78 22.33
N LYS A 214 22.77 -14.58 22.75
CA LYS A 214 22.82 -16.02 22.49
C LYS A 214 22.83 -16.77 23.81
N ARG A 215 22.18 -17.92 23.85
CA ARG A 215 22.27 -18.86 24.97
C ARG A 215 23.27 -19.96 24.61
N GLU A 216 24.03 -20.40 25.60
CA GLU A 216 24.91 -21.54 25.43
C GLU A 216 24.10 -22.83 25.46
N ALA A 217 24.56 -23.80 24.67
CA ALA A 217 23.97 -25.14 24.59
C ALA A 217 24.64 -26.01 25.66
N GLU A 218 23.85 -26.80 26.40
CA GLU A 218 24.34 -27.63 27.51
C GLU A 218 25.06 -28.89 27.01
N HIS A 219 24.54 -29.49 25.94
CA HIS A 219 25.05 -30.72 25.34
C HIS A 219 25.43 -30.54 23.85
N GLY A 220 25.00 -29.45 23.22
CA GLY A 220 25.34 -29.08 21.85
C GLY A 220 24.65 -29.92 20.77
N ILE A 221 23.58 -30.63 21.13
CA ILE A 221 22.89 -31.58 20.25
C ILE A 221 21.94 -30.81 19.31
N PRO A 222 22.02 -30.98 17.99
CA PRO A 222 21.16 -30.25 17.06
C PRO A 222 19.71 -30.73 17.16
N SER A 223 18.79 -29.79 17.41
CA SER A 223 17.35 -30.04 17.52
C SER A 223 16.57 -29.51 16.31
N CYS A 224 17.04 -28.42 15.69
CA CYS A 224 16.43 -27.88 14.48
C CYS A 224 17.39 -27.08 13.62
N ASP A 225 17.28 -27.24 12.29
CA ASP A 225 17.98 -26.47 11.29
C ASP A 225 16.98 -25.64 10.49
N LEU A 226 17.06 -24.32 10.64
CA LEU A 226 16.27 -23.34 9.91
C LEU A 226 17.08 -22.74 8.75
N GLN A 227 16.69 -23.06 7.53
CA GLN A 227 17.24 -22.48 6.31
C GLN A 227 16.35 -21.35 5.79
N LEU A 228 16.92 -20.14 5.75
CA LEU A 228 16.31 -18.97 5.14
C LEU A 228 16.91 -18.75 3.75
N ARG A 229 16.07 -18.37 2.78
CA ARG A 229 16.51 -18.10 1.40
C ARG A 229 15.84 -16.86 0.83
N SER A 230 16.59 -16.03 0.11
CA SER A 230 16.01 -14.88 -0.60
C SER A 230 16.87 -14.52 -1.82
N PHE A 231 16.26 -13.80 -2.77
CA PHE A 231 16.95 -13.16 -3.87
C PHE A 231 17.51 -11.78 -3.48
N SER A 232 17.10 -11.24 -2.32
CA SER A 232 17.57 -9.95 -1.79
C SER A 232 18.30 -10.15 -0.45
N VAL A 233 19.44 -9.45 -0.29
CA VAL A 233 20.29 -9.55 0.90
C VAL A 233 19.60 -8.93 2.12
N GLN A 234 19.01 -7.75 1.97
CA GLN A 234 18.49 -6.96 3.09
C GLN A 234 17.33 -7.65 3.84
N PRO A 235 16.29 -8.20 3.16
CA PRO A 235 15.25 -8.98 3.82
C PRO A 235 15.80 -10.25 4.49
N LEU A 236 16.79 -10.89 3.87
CA LEU A 236 17.40 -12.12 4.39
C LEU A 236 18.18 -11.87 5.68
N GLU A 237 18.99 -10.82 5.74
CA GLU A 237 19.76 -10.45 6.93
C GLU A 237 18.84 -9.99 8.07
N PHE A 238 17.89 -9.11 7.78
CA PHE A 238 16.93 -8.63 8.78
C PHE A 238 16.11 -9.77 9.39
N PHE A 239 15.59 -10.66 8.56
CA PHE A 239 14.77 -11.77 9.05
C PHE A 239 15.60 -12.83 9.78
N SER A 240 16.89 -12.98 9.42
CA SER A 240 17.83 -13.85 10.16
C SER A 240 18.10 -13.31 11.58
N ASP A 241 18.30 -12.00 11.72
CA ASP A 241 18.48 -11.33 13.01
C ASP A 241 17.22 -11.45 13.89
N PHE A 242 16.05 -11.21 13.29
CA PHE A 242 14.75 -11.40 13.95
C PHE A 242 14.58 -12.84 14.48
N ALA A 243 14.92 -13.84 13.66
CA ALA A 243 14.80 -15.25 14.03
C ALA A 243 15.68 -15.63 15.23
N LEU A 244 16.90 -15.10 15.31
CA LEU A 244 17.81 -15.33 16.44
C LEU A 244 17.30 -14.69 17.73
N ARG A 245 16.77 -13.46 17.65
CA ARG A 245 16.19 -12.79 18.83
C ARG A 245 14.98 -13.53 19.36
N ALA A 246 14.11 -13.99 18.45
CA ALA A 246 12.94 -14.79 18.84
C ALA A 246 13.36 -16.08 19.55
N ALA A 247 14.41 -16.77 19.07
CA ALA A 247 14.93 -17.97 19.71
C ALA A 247 15.46 -17.68 21.12
N TYR A 248 16.22 -16.58 21.29
CA TYR A 248 16.76 -16.18 22.59
C TYR A 248 15.67 -15.95 23.66
N TYR A 249 14.60 -15.24 23.29
CA TYR A 249 13.49 -14.96 24.21
C TYR A 249 12.67 -16.21 24.56
N LEU A 250 12.63 -17.20 23.67
CA LEU A 250 11.99 -18.50 23.92
C LEU A 250 12.90 -19.49 24.66
N GLY A 251 14.10 -19.07 25.04
CA GLY A 251 15.01 -19.91 25.80
C GLY A 251 15.82 -20.91 24.97
N LEU A 252 15.79 -20.80 23.64
CA LEU A 252 16.44 -21.72 22.73
C LEU A 252 17.91 -21.33 22.47
N PRO A 253 18.87 -22.26 22.64
CA PRO A 253 20.27 -22.07 22.24
C PRO A 253 20.40 -22.04 20.70
N ALA A 254 20.41 -20.83 20.12
CA ALA A 254 20.48 -20.62 18.68
C ALA A 254 21.89 -20.23 18.19
N TYR A 255 22.35 -20.93 17.16
CA TYR A 255 23.61 -20.71 16.46
C TYR A 255 23.38 -20.20 15.03
N GLY A 256 24.24 -19.31 14.54
CA GLY A 256 24.11 -18.66 13.23
C GLY A 256 24.00 -17.12 13.31
N PRO A 257 23.59 -16.47 12.21
CA PRO A 257 23.18 -17.07 10.93
C PRO A 257 24.41 -17.40 10.07
N VAL A 258 24.57 -18.66 9.69
CA VAL A 258 25.71 -19.13 8.87
C VAL A 258 25.36 -18.97 7.38
N PRO A 259 26.18 -18.27 6.57
CA PRO A 259 25.99 -18.22 5.13
C PRO A 259 26.11 -19.61 4.50
N LEU A 260 25.07 -20.04 3.77
CA LEU A 260 25.09 -21.27 2.98
C LEU A 260 25.46 -20.99 1.52
N PRO A 261 25.96 -21.98 0.76
CA PRO A 261 26.26 -21.81 -0.66
C PRO A 261 25.06 -21.25 -1.43
N ARG A 262 25.30 -20.20 -2.22
CA ARG A 262 24.26 -19.60 -3.08
C ARG A 262 23.82 -20.59 -4.15
N ILE A 263 22.53 -20.59 -4.47
CA ILE A 263 21.99 -21.37 -5.59
C ILE A 263 21.94 -20.44 -6.80
N THR A 264 22.58 -20.85 -7.88
CA THR A 264 22.55 -20.13 -9.15
C THR A 264 21.78 -20.98 -10.16
N GLU A 265 20.62 -20.49 -10.58
CA GLU A 265 19.82 -21.14 -11.63
C GLU A 265 19.93 -20.32 -12.91
N ARG A 266 20.20 -21.01 -14.03
CA ARG A 266 20.36 -20.39 -15.34
C ARG A 266 19.30 -20.89 -16.30
N TRP A 267 18.68 -19.95 -17.00
CA TRP A 267 17.51 -20.19 -17.81
C TRP A 267 17.77 -19.55 -19.15
N THR A 268 17.55 -20.29 -20.22
CA THR A 268 17.69 -19.78 -21.57
C THR A 268 16.29 -19.66 -22.16
N VAL A 269 15.80 -18.44 -22.34
CA VAL A 269 14.44 -18.18 -22.79
C VAL A 269 14.48 -17.66 -24.23
N PRO A 270 13.67 -18.21 -25.15
CA PRO A 270 13.50 -17.64 -26.48
C PRO A 270 12.93 -16.23 -26.37
N ARG A 271 13.48 -15.30 -27.14
CA ARG A 271 13.02 -13.89 -27.11
C ARG A 271 11.65 -13.69 -27.80
N ASP A 272 11.20 -14.68 -28.58
CA ASP A 272 9.99 -14.62 -29.41
C ASP A 272 9.36 -16.03 -29.60
N ASN A 273 8.08 -16.10 -29.99
CA ASN A 273 7.29 -17.33 -30.18
C ASN A 273 7.68 -18.14 -31.44
N PHE A 274 8.47 -17.58 -32.35
CA PHE A 274 8.89 -18.27 -33.57
C PHE A 274 10.13 -19.15 -33.31
N ILE A 275 9.99 -20.44 -33.60
CA ILE A 275 10.99 -21.50 -33.37
C ILE A 275 12.15 -21.39 -34.36
N PHE A 276 12.92 -20.30 -34.33
CA PHE A 276 14.21 -20.20 -35.01
C PHE A 276 15.33 -20.04 -33.98
N LYS A 277 16.26 -21.00 -34.03
CA LYS A 277 17.33 -21.31 -33.07
C LYS A 277 18.33 -20.16 -32.75
N LYS A 278 18.12 -18.92 -33.20
CA LYS A 278 19.10 -17.82 -33.15
C LYS A 278 18.77 -16.63 -32.24
N SER A 279 17.68 -16.64 -31.47
CA SER A 279 17.45 -15.60 -30.45
C SER A 279 17.04 -16.22 -29.11
N GLN A 280 18.03 -16.38 -28.23
CA GLN A 280 17.89 -16.92 -26.88
C GLN A 280 18.57 -15.96 -25.88
N GLU A 281 17.89 -15.61 -24.80
CA GLU A 281 18.43 -14.80 -23.70
C GLU A 281 18.67 -15.66 -22.46
N ASN A 282 19.82 -15.45 -21.82
CA ASN A 282 20.21 -16.18 -20.61
C ASN A 282 19.91 -15.34 -19.38
N PHE A 283 19.08 -15.86 -18.48
CA PHE A 283 18.79 -15.29 -17.18
C PHE A 283 19.51 -16.07 -16.09
N GLU A 284 20.10 -15.36 -15.12
CA GLU A 284 20.71 -15.97 -13.94
C GLU A 284 19.99 -15.48 -12.68
N ARG A 285 19.40 -16.42 -11.93
CA ARG A 285 18.81 -16.16 -10.62
C ARG A 285 19.76 -16.64 -9.53
N LYS A 286 20.24 -15.70 -8.70
CA LYS A 286 21.08 -15.99 -7.52
C LYS A 286 20.21 -15.97 -6.27
N THR A 287 20.11 -17.11 -5.60
CA THR A 287 19.42 -17.26 -4.32
C THR A 287 20.44 -17.37 -3.20
N LEU A 288 20.42 -16.40 -2.29
CA LEU A 288 21.25 -16.39 -1.09
C LEU A 288 20.56 -17.19 0.02
N ARG A 289 21.36 -17.85 0.85
CA ARG A 289 20.85 -18.70 1.92
C ARG A 289 21.57 -18.45 3.25
N ARG A 290 20.83 -18.58 4.35
CA ARG A 290 21.33 -18.52 5.74
C ARG A 290 20.83 -19.73 6.51
N LEU A 291 21.67 -20.30 7.36
CA LEU A 291 21.32 -21.38 8.29
C LEU A 291 21.33 -20.85 9.72
N ILE A 292 20.26 -21.08 10.44
CA ILE A 292 20.18 -20.91 11.90
C ILE A 292 19.93 -22.30 12.48
N GLN A 293 20.75 -22.72 13.43
CA GLN A 293 20.65 -24.03 14.07
C GLN A 293 20.28 -23.86 15.54
N ILE A 294 19.24 -24.53 16.00
CA ILE A 294 18.91 -24.66 17.41
C ILE A 294 19.56 -25.93 17.95
N ARG A 295 20.21 -25.79 19.10
CA ARG A 295 20.83 -26.90 19.86
C ARG A 295 20.15 -27.06 21.21
N ASP A 296 20.00 -28.29 21.67
CA ASP A 296 19.37 -28.67 22.94
C ASP A 296 17.97 -28.04 23.14
N GLY A 297 17.26 -27.79 22.04
CA GLY A 297 15.93 -27.18 22.07
C GLY A 297 14.85 -28.23 22.36
N ASN A 298 13.97 -27.93 23.31
CA ASN A 298 12.76 -28.73 23.50
C ASN A 298 11.90 -28.68 22.22
N PRO A 299 11.43 -29.84 21.69
CA PRO A 299 10.65 -29.90 20.45
C PRO A 299 9.43 -28.97 20.43
N GLU A 300 8.68 -28.88 21.52
CA GLU A 300 7.47 -28.03 21.61
C GLU A 300 7.84 -26.54 21.51
N THR A 301 8.91 -26.11 22.20
CA THR A 301 9.40 -24.74 22.17
C THR A 301 9.96 -24.38 20.78
N VAL A 302 10.64 -25.32 20.12
CA VAL A 302 11.13 -25.17 18.75
C VAL A 302 9.95 -25.02 17.78
N GLN A 303 8.88 -25.80 17.94
CA GLN A 303 7.67 -25.66 17.12
C GLN A 303 6.99 -24.31 17.33
N VAL A 304 6.88 -23.81 18.57
CA VAL A 304 6.35 -22.48 18.87
C VAL A 304 7.22 -21.39 18.24
N TRP A 305 8.55 -21.53 18.30
CA TRP A 305 9.48 -20.62 17.63
C TRP A 305 9.24 -20.59 16.11
N LEU A 306 9.17 -21.75 15.46
CA LEU A 306 8.91 -21.84 14.01
C LEU A 306 7.54 -21.27 13.62
N ALA A 307 6.51 -21.48 14.44
CA ALA A 307 5.18 -20.91 14.22
C ALA A 307 5.20 -19.37 14.32
N TYR A 308 5.92 -18.83 15.31
CA TYR A 308 6.11 -17.39 15.49
C TYR A 308 6.84 -16.77 14.29
N LEU A 309 7.89 -17.41 13.79
CA LEU A 309 8.59 -16.95 12.58
C LEU A 309 7.69 -16.98 11.35
N ARG A 310 6.84 -18.00 11.21
CA ARG A 310 5.90 -18.10 10.09
C ARG A 310 4.84 -16.99 10.11
N LYS A 311 4.32 -16.63 11.29
CA LYS A 311 3.35 -15.53 11.46
C LYS A 311 3.95 -14.18 11.05
N HIS A 312 5.23 -13.96 11.33
CA HIS A 312 5.94 -12.71 11.07
C HIS A 312 6.87 -12.77 9.85
N GLN A 313 6.66 -13.74 8.95
CA GLN A 313 7.53 -13.97 7.80
C GLN A 313 7.59 -12.76 6.88
N LEU A 314 8.79 -12.22 6.66
CA LEU A 314 9.00 -11.07 5.78
C LEU A 314 8.85 -11.48 4.30
N TYR A 315 8.20 -10.62 3.52
CA TYR A 315 8.00 -10.85 2.08
C TYR A 315 9.33 -11.06 1.34
N GLY A 316 9.36 -12.04 0.43
CA GLY A 316 10.56 -12.36 -0.34
C GLY A 316 11.59 -13.23 0.38
N VAL A 317 11.35 -13.64 1.64
CA VAL A 317 12.20 -14.61 2.35
C VAL A 317 11.47 -15.95 2.43
N GLY A 318 12.05 -17.00 1.83
CA GLY A 318 11.58 -18.37 1.96
C GLY A 318 12.20 -19.08 3.15
N MET A 319 11.44 -19.95 3.82
CA MET A 319 11.86 -20.68 5.02
C MET A 319 11.74 -22.19 4.79
N LYS A 320 12.73 -22.96 5.25
CA LYS A 320 12.68 -24.44 5.34
C LYS A 320 13.28 -24.84 6.68
N ALA A 321 12.54 -25.56 7.50
CA ALA A 321 13.03 -26.08 8.77
C ALA A 321 13.11 -27.60 8.73
N ASN A 322 14.19 -28.18 9.25
CA ASN A 322 14.29 -29.60 9.59
C ASN A 322 14.34 -29.69 11.11
N MET A 323 13.58 -30.61 11.71
CA MET A 323 13.52 -30.78 13.17
C MET A 323 13.80 -32.23 13.52
N TRP A 324 14.52 -32.45 14.61
CA TRP A 324 14.85 -33.77 15.12
C TRP A 324 14.25 -33.94 16.52
N GLU A 325 13.61 -35.08 16.73
CA GLU A 325 13.03 -35.47 18.02
C GLU A 325 13.73 -36.73 18.53
N PHE A 326 14.00 -36.78 19.83
CA PHE A 326 14.60 -37.95 20.47
C PHE A 326 13.50 -38.85 21.04
N SER A 327 13.57 -40.13 20.72
CA SER A 327 12.73 -41.18 21.28
C SER A 327 13.59 -42.23 21.99
N GLU A 328 13.01 -43.01 22.90
CA GLU A 328 13.73 -44.07 23.61
C GLU A 328 14.35 -45.11 22.64
N LEU A 329 15.50 -45.67 23.04
CA LEU A 329 16.20 -46.71 22.29
C LEU A 329 15.36 -48.00 22.25
N GLY A 330 14.76 -48.28 21.08
CA GLY A 330 13.93 -49.48 20.88
C GLY A 330 12.63 -49.23 20.13
N VAL A 331 12.19 -47.97 19.99
CA VAL A 331 10.91 -47.60 19.37
C VAL A 331 10.76 -48.13 17.94
N GLY A 332 11.84 -48.21 17.16
CA GLY A 332 11.80 -48.82 15.82
C GLY A 332 11.41 -50.30 15.83
N LYS A 333 11.84 -51.08 16.83
CA LYS A 333 11.45 -52.50 16.97
C LYS A 333 10.03 -52.66 17.51
N THR A 334 9.55 -51.71 18.31
CA THR A 334 8.18 -51.67 18.79
C THR A 334 7.22 -51.26 17.66
N MET A 335 7.60 -50.32 16.79
CA MET A 335 6.80 -49.88 15.64
C MET A 335 6.62 -50.96 14.56
N ASP A 336 7.63 -51.81 14.34
CA ASP A 336 7.54 -52.92 13.40
C ASP A 336 6.63 -54.07 13.90
N ALA A 337 6.40 -54.17 15.22
CA ALA A 337 5.65 -55.25 15.87
C ALA A 337 4.21 -54.89 16.28
N LEU A 338 3.75 -53.66 16.01
CA LEU A 338 2.39 -53.22 16.36
C LEU A 338 1.34 -53.76 15.37
N PRO A 339 0.16 -54.22 15.85
CA PRO A 339 -0.94 -54.64 14.99
C PRO A 339 -1.42 -53.49 14.09
N ASP A 340 -1.88 -53.81 12.87
CA ASP A 340 -2.22 -52.82 11.83
C ASP A 340 -3.24 -51.74 12.27
N ALA A 341 -4.07 -52.03 13.28
CA ALA A 341 -5.00 -51.06 13.86
C ALA A 341 -4.28 -49.91 14.62
N GLU A 342 -3.18 -50.20 15.31
CA GLU A 342 -2.38 -49.20 16.02
C GLU A 342 -1.37 -48.50 15.10
N LYS A 343 -0.93 -49.17 14.02
CA LYS A 343 -0.25 -48.50 12.90
C LYS A 343 -1.13 -47.43 12.27
N GLY A 344 -2.45 -47.62 12.17
CA GLY A 344 -3.37 -46.59 11.68
C GLY A 344 -3.42 -45.32 12.54
N GLU A 345 -3.37 -45.45 13.86
CA GLU A 345 -3.32 -44.28 14.76
C GLU A 345 -1.96 -43.58 14.75
N ILE A 346 -0.88 -44.35 14.61
CA ILE A 346 0.48 -43.81 14.52
C ILE A 346 0.72 -43.16 13.15
N ASP A 347 0.28 -43.79 12.06
CA ASP A 347 0.31 -43.21 10.71
C ASP A 347 -0.58 -41.97 10.61
N ALA A 348 -1.70 -41.89 11.32
CA ALA A 348 -2.47 -40.65 11.43
C ALA A 348 -1.69 -39.54 12.15
N LYS A 349 -0.94 -39.87 13.22
CA LYS A 349 -0.05 -38.91 13.91
C LYS A 349 1.16 -38.52 13.07
N TRP A 350 1.69 -39.43 12.24
CA TRP A 350 2.86 -39.22 11.39
C TRP A 350 2.51 -38.60 10.02
N ALA A 351 1.28 -38.76 9.53
CA ALA A 351 0.75 -38.08 8.35
C ALA A 351 0.75 -36.55 8.51
N HIS A 352 0.77 -36.06 9.76
CA HIS A 352 0.93 -34.65 10.08
C HIS A 352 2.38 -34.12 9.96
N LEU A 353 3.39 -34.99 9.86
CA LEU A 353 4.80 -34.59 9.80
C LEU A 353 5.41 -34.50 8.39
N GLY A 354 4.78 -35.11 7.37
CA GLY A 354 5.39 -35.28 6.05
C GLY A 354 4.89 -34.35 4.93
N GLN A 355 3.77 -33.65 5.10
CA GLN A 355 3.22 -32.78 4.05
C GLN A 355 2.65 -31.47 4.60
N THR A 356 2.70 -30.48 3.72
CA THR A 356 2.48 -29.04 3.84
C THR A 356 1.07 -28.61 4.29
N LYS A 357 0.46 -29.21 5.32
CA LYS A 357 -0.80 -28.71 5.89
C LYS A 357 -0.84 -28.80 7.42
N THR A 358 -0.98 -27.60 8.00
CA THR A 358 -1.51 -27.29 9.33
C THR A 358 -0.88 -28.02 10.51
N ILE A 359 0.26 -27.49 10.97
CA ILE A 359 0.48 -27.30 12.41
C ILE A 359 -0.78 -26.61 12.95
N GLY A 360 -1.32 -27.09 14.08
CA GLY A 360 -2.57 -26.64 14.70
C GLY A 360 -2.78 -25.14 14.50
N THR A 361 -3.99 -24.79 14.07
CA THR A 361 -4.38 -23.47 13.57
C THR A 361 -3.66 -22.34 14.29
N VAL A 362 -3.27 -21.30 13.55
CA VAL A 362 -2.66 -20.08 14.10
C VAL A 362 -3.46 -19.58 15.31
N GLU A 363 -4.78 -19.78 15.31
CA GLU A 363 -5.68 -19.53 16.44
C GLU A 363 -5.32 -20.29 17.72
N LYS A 364 -4.92 -21.57 17.66
CA LYS A 364 -4.63 -22.41 18.84
C LYS A 364 -3.25 -22.10 19.45
N VAL A 365 -2.29 -21.71 18.60
CA VAL A 365 -0.99 -21.19 19.05
C VAL A 365 -1.16 -19.78 19.62
N GLU A 366 -2.03 -18.97 19.04
CA GLU A 366 -2.41 -17.65 19.55
C GLU A 366 -3.16 -17.76 20.89
N GLU A 367 -4.00 -18.78 21.06
CA GLU A 367 -4.67 -19.12 22.32
C GLU A 367 -3.66 -19.51 23.41
N LEU A 368 -2.69 -20.39 23.11
CA LEU A 368 -1.61 -20.79 24.01
C LEU A 368 -0.69 -19.62 24.41
N LEU A 369 -0.30 -18.76 23.46
CA LEU A 369 0.51 -17.56 23.73
C LEU A 369 -0.25 -16.51 24.56
N ASN A 370 -1.59 -16.52 24.50
CA ASN A 370 -2.45 -15.65 25.30
C ASN A 370 -2.82 -16.23 26.68
N GLN A 371 -2.46 -17.48 27.00
CA GLN A 371 -2.70 -18.08 28.31
C GLN A 371 -1.94 -17.35 29.42
N ARG A 372 -2.64 -17.12 30.53
CA ARG A 372 -2.16 -16.33 31.68
C ARG A 372 -0.81 -16.84 32.24
N ARG A 373 -0.64 -18.16 32.32
CA ARG A 373 0.59 -18.82 32.78
C ARG A 373 1.83 -18.49 31.94
N PHE A 374 1.70 -18.40 30.62
CA PHE A 374 2.81 -18.08 29.71
C PHE A 374 3.20 -16.59 29.78
N ARG A 375 2.20 -15.70 29.97
CA ARG A 375 2.40 -14.24 30.08
C ARG A 375 3.09 -13.83 31.38
N GLU A 376 2.83 -14.56 32.47
CA GLU A 376 3.45 -14.34 33.77
C GLU A 376 4.91 -14.85 33.81
N ALA A 377 5.20 -16.01 33.20
CA ALA A 377 6.55 -16.56 33.12
C ALA A 377 7.52 -15.73 32.24
N ALA A 378 7.01 -15.01 31.23
CA ALA A 378 7.80 -14.23 30.28
C ALA A 378 8.14 -12.78 30.74
N GLY A 379 7.71 -12.36 31.93
CA GLY A 379 8.04 -11.04 32.48
C GLY A 379 7.53 -9.84 31.67
N LEU A 380 6.57 -10.07 30.76
CA LEU A 380 5.97 -9.02 29.93
C LEU A 380 4.97 -8.24 30.77
N ARG A 381 5.41 -7.11 31.34
CA ARG A 381 4.50 -6.09 31.87
C ARG A 381 3.46 -5.76 30.81
N VAL A 382 2.20 -5.95 31.17
CA VAL A 382 1.03 -5.62 30.36
C VAL A 382 1.17 -4.19 29.83
N PRO A 383 1.36 -3.96 28.52
CA PRO A 383 1.06 -2.65 27.97
C PRO A 383 -0.47 -2.47 28.08
N PRO A 384 -0.96 -1.25 28.34
CA PRO A 384 -2.40 -1.00 28.33
C PRO A 384 -2.94 -1.51 27.00
N THR A 385 -4.02 -2.30 27.08
CA THR A 385 -4.71 -2.88 25.94
C THR A 385 -4.70 -1.91 24.76
N THR A 386 -3.97 -2.25 23.69
CA THR A 386 -4.14 -1.56 22.42
C THR A 386 -5.57 -1.83 21.98
N SER A 387 -6.47 -0.89 22.26
CA SER A 387 -7.77 -0.84 21.59
C SER A 387 -7.46 -0.91 20.10
N VAL A 388 -7.88 -1.98 19.43
CA VAL A 388 -7.98 -1.94 17.96
C VAL A 388 -8.85 -0.73 17.67
N LYS A 389 -8.30 0.32 17.06
CA LYS A 389 -9.09 1.51 16.75
C LYS A 389 -10.25 1.06 15.86
N PRO A 390 -11.50 1.41 16.20
CA PRO A 390 -12.65 1.00 15.41
C PRO A 390 -12.50 1.47 13.96
N ARG A 391 -12.90 0.63 13.00
CA ARG A 391 -12.78 0.99 11.58
C ARG A 391 -13.82 2.04 11.25
N VAL A 392 -13.50 2.91 10.29
CA VAL A 392 -14.46 3.83 9.70
C VAL A 392 -14.62 3.40 8.25
N ILE A 393 -15.79 2.86 7.93
CA ILE A 393 -16.11 2.33 6.61
C ILE A 393 -16.99 3.35 5.89
N PHE A 394 -16.49 3.91 4.80
CA PHE A 394 -17.25 4.83 3.96
C PHE A 394 -17.63 4.18 2.64
N SER A 395 -18.89 4.32 2.22
CA SER A 395 -19.32 3.91 0.89
C SER A 395 -20.37 4.85 0.31
N GLY A 396 -20.27 5.13 -0.99
CA GLY A 396 -21.15 6.05 -1.71
C GLY A 396 -21.97 5.35 -2.80
N ILE A 397 -23.24 5.71 -2.95
CA ILE A 397 -24.10 5.24 -4.05
C ILE A 397 -24.81 6.39 -4.75
N GLN A 398 -24.73 6.44 -6.08
CA GLN A 398 -25.42 7.48 -6.84
C GLN A 398 -26.95 7.31 -6.82
N PRO A 399 -27.73 8.38 -6.61
CA PRO A 399 -29.19 8.35 -6.67
C PRO A 399 -29.66 8.20 -8.12
N THR A 400 -29.62 6.97 -8.61
CA THR A 400 -30.00 6.59 -9.96
C THR A 400 -31.36 5.89 -9.97
N GLY A 401 -32.22 6.23 -9.01
CA GLY A 401 -33.46 5.51 -8.71
C GLY A 401 -33.20 4.14 -8.08
N ILE A 402 -34.19 3.26 -8.17
CA ILE A 402 -34.19 1.96 -7.48
C ILE A 402 -32.98 1.07 -7.90
N PRO A 403 -32.22 0.50 -6.94
CA PRO A 403 -31.14 -0.43 -7.24
C PRO A 403 -31.61 -1.67 -8.02
N HIS A 404 -30.74 -2.20 -8.87
CA HIS A 404 -30.95 -3.51 -9.49
C HIS A 404 -30.16 -4.61 -8.78
N LEU A 405 -30.41 -5.87 -9.14
CA LEU A 405 -29.81 -7.04 -8.53
C LEU A 405 -28.27 -6.99 -8.54
N GLY A 406 -27.65 -6.49 -9.62
CA GLY A 406 -26.20 -6.26 -9.65
C GLY A 406 -25.68 -5.26 -8.60
N ASN A 407 -26.44 -4.23 -8.23
CA ASN A 407 -26.06 -3.33 -7.12
C ASN A 407 -26.21 -4.03 -5.78
N TYR A 408 -27.30 -4.79 -5.62
CA TYR A 408 -27.58 -5.56 -4.42
C TYR A 408 -26.48 -6.58 -4.11
N ALA A 409 -26.14 -7.41 -5.10
CA ALA A 409 -25.10 -8.43 -5.00
C ALA A 409 -23.70 -7.83 -4.83
N GLY A 410 -23.41 -6.72 -5.51
CA GLY A 410 -22.07 -6.16 -5.54
C GLY A 410 -21.67 -5.40 -4.27
N ALA A 411 -22.62 -4.71 -3.63
CA ALA A 411 -22.32 -3.85 -2.48
C ALA A 411 -23.38 -3.90 -1.37
N LEU A 412 -24.67 -3.77 -1.70
CA LEU A 412 -25.70 -3.50 -0.68
C LEU A 412 -25.89 -4.68 0.29
N ARG A 413 -25.82 -5.92 -0.19
CA ARG A 413 -25.87 -7.10 0.68
C ARG A 413 -24.71 -7.12 1.68
N GLN A 414 -23.53 -6.66 1.26
CA GLN A 414 -22.37 -6.56 2.14
C GLN A 414 -22.54 -5.45 3.16
N TRP A 415 -23.17 -4.32 2.79
CA TRP A 415 -23.47 -3.24 3.73
C TRP A 415 -24.37 -3.72 4.88
N VAL A 416 -25.43 -4.48 4.57
CA VAL A 416 -26.29 -5.08 5.59
C VAL A 416 -25.51 -6.07 6.46
N LYS A 417 -24.62 -6.90 5.89
CA LYS A 417 -23.79 -7.81 6.69
C LYS A 417 -22.82 -7.08 7.62
N LEU A 418 -22.23 -5.97 7.16
CA LEU A 418 -21.26 -5.20 7.93
C LEU A 418 -21.89 -4.63 9.21
N GLN A 419 -23.15 -4.20 9.15
CA GLN A 419 -23.88 -3.61 10.28
C GLN A 419 -24.10 -4.58 11.45
N GLU A 420 -24.06 -5.89 11.19
CA GLU A 420 -24.25 -6.92 12.23
C GLU A 420 -22.92 -7.50 12.73
N SER A 421 -21.86 -7.44 11.91
CA SER A 421 -20.63 -8.18 12.15
C SER A 421 -19.68 -7.55 13.18
N HIS A 422 -19.63 -6.22 13.27
CA HIS A 422 -18.67 -5.47 14.10
C HIS A 422 -19.34 -4.21 14.64
N PRO A 423 -20.06 -4.29 15.78
CA PRO A 423 -20.80 -3.16 16.34
C PRO A 423 -19.93 -1.94 16.67
N GLU A 424 -18.63 -2.13 16.90
CA GLU A 424 -17.66 -1.07 17.14
C GLU A 424 -17.30 -0.26 15.89
N ASP A 425 -17.53 -0.77 14.68
CA ASP A 425 -17.18 -0.07 13.45
C ASP A 425 -18.15 1.06 13.13
N LYS A 426 -17.62 2.19 12.67
CA LYS A 426 -18.42 3.32 12.19
C LYS A 426 -18.74 3.11 10.70
N LEU A 427 -20.00 2.84 10.40
CA LEU A 427 -20.50 2.69 9.03
C LEU A 427 -21.10 4.00 8.52
N ILE A 428 -20.58 4.52 7.41
CA ILE A 428 -21.01 5.77 6.81
C ILE A 428 -21.39 5.50 5.36
N TYR A 429 -22.68 5.66 5.05
CA TYR A 429 -23.23 5.46 3.72
C TYR A 429 -23.80 6.76 3.18
N SER A 430 -23.30 7.19 2.03
CA SER A 430 -23.71 8.44 1.41
C SER A 430 -24.45 8.20 0.10
N ILE A 431 -25.61 8.83 -0.06
CA ILE A 431 -26.27 8.95 -1.36
C ILE A 431 -25.66 10.16 -2.06
N VAL A 432 -24.80 9.88 -3.02
CA VAL A 432 -23.90 10.87 -3.65
C VAL A 432 -24.58 11.64 -4.77
N ASP A 433 -25.41 12.61 -4.40
CA ASP A 433 -26.20 13.44 -5.31
C ASP A 433 -25.39 14.54 -6.01
N LEU A 434 -24.30 15.04 -5.42
CA LEU A 434 -23.37 15.96 -6.11
C LEU A 434 -22.66 15.25 -7.28
N HIS A 435 -22.34 13.96 -7.11
CA HIS A 435 -21.82 13.15 -8.22
C HIS A 435 -22.86 12.95 -9.34
N ALA A 436 -24.15 12.87 -9.00
CA ALA A 436 -25.21 12.64 -9.98
C ALA A 436 -25.40 13.81 -10.96
N ILE A 437 -25.15 15.05 -10.51
CA ILE A 437 -25.28 16.28 -11.31
C ILE A 437 -24.08 16.58 -12.22
N THR A 438 -23.00 15.76 -12.16
CA THR A 438 -21.90 15.82 -13.13
C THR A 438 -22.38 15.57 -14.56
N THR A 439 -23.55 14.92 -14.70
CA THR A 439 -24.32 14.83 -15.94
C THR A 439 -25.66 15.56 -15.72
N PRO A 440 -26.10 16.43 -16.64
CA PRO A 440 -27.37 17.16 -16.49
C PRO A 440 -28.57 16.22 -16.27
N ARG A 441 -29.41 16.56 -15.30
CA ARG A 441 -30.65 15.83 -14.96
C ARG A 441 -31.76 16.82 -14.58
N PRO A 442 -33.04 16.52 -14.86
CA PRO A 442 -34.16 17.30 -14.33
C PRO A 442 -34.18 17.30 -12.80
N ALA A 443 -34.49 18.45 -12.19
CA ALA A 443 -34.47 18.60 -10.73
C ALA A 443 -35.47 17.65 -10.04
N ASP A 444 -36.68 17.51 -10.59
CA ASP A 444 -37.71 16.65 -10.02
C ASP A 444 -37.35 15.17 -10.09
N GLU A 445 -36.65 14.75 -11.16
CA GLU A 445 -36.16 13.39 -11.29
C GLU A 445 -35.07 13.09 -10.26
N LEU A 446 -34.16 14.04 -10.01
CA LEU A 446 -33.11 13.88 -9.00
C LEU A 446 -33.71 13.81 -7.58
N ARG A 447 -34.66 14.71 -7.25
CA ARG A 447 -35.38 14.69 -5.97
C ARG A 447 -36.06 13.35 -5.74
N ARG A 448 -36.82 12.87 -6.73
CA ARG A 448 -37.46 11.56 -6.67
C ARG A 448 -36.43 10.44 -6.52
N SER A 449 -35.36 10.43 -7.32
CA SER A 449 -34.34 9.39 -7.29
C SER A 449 -33.56 9.33 -5.98
N LYS A 450 -33.31 10.47 -5.33
CA LYS A 450 -32.71 10.54 -3.99
C LYS A 450 -33.60 9.86 -2.94
N ARG A 451 -34.90 10.14 -2.99
CA ARG A 451 -35.88 9.58 -2.08
C ARG A 451 -36.07 8.08 -2.30
N GLU A 452 -36.24 7.66 -3.54
CA GLU A 452 -36.32 6.23 -3.90
C GLU A 452 -35.07 5.47 -3.49
N ALA A 453 -33.87 6.06 -3.66
CA ALA A 453 -32.62 5.45 -3.21
C ALA A 453 -32.57 5.30 -1.68
N LEU A 454 -32.98 6.32 -0.92
CA LEU A 454 -33.04 6.26 0.55
C LEU A 454 -34.03 5.18 1.01
N ALA A 455 -35.26 5.19 0.49
CA ALA A 455 -36.27 4.19 0.80
C ALA A 455 -35.81 2.77 0.44
N ALA A 456 -35.13 2.60 -0.71
CA ALA A 456 -34.58 1.31 -1.13
C ALA A 456 -33.50 0.78 -0.18
N LEU A 457 -32.60 1.64 0.30
CA LEU A 457 -31.56 1.24 1.26
C LEU A 457 -32.16 0.79 2.59
N LEU A 458 -33.13 1.55 3.12
CA LEU A 458 -33.87 1.19 4.33
C LEU A 458 -34.65 -0.13 4.13
N ALA A 459 -35.32 -0.28 2.99
CA ALA A 459 -36.08 -1.48 2.63
C ALA A 459 -35.23 -2.73 2.43
N ILE A 460 -33.94 -2.59 2.10
CA ILE A 460 -33.01 -3.72 2.06
C ILE A 460 -32.60 -4.17 3.48
N GLY A 461 -32.70 -3.29 4.47
CA GLY A 461 -32.37 -3.59 5.87
C GLY A 461 -31.22 -2.76 6.44
N ILE A 462 -30.85 -1.65 5.78
CA ILE A 462 -29.93 -0.67 6.36
C ILE A 462 -30.64 0.04 7.51
N ASP A 463 -30.07 -0.08 8.70
CA ASP A 463 -30.61 0.49 9.93
C ASP A 463 -29.98 1.86 10.25
N PRO A 464 -30.73 2.98 10.18
CA PRO A 464 -30.21 4.34 10.44
C PRO A 464 -29.80 4.59 11.90
N GLU A 465 -30.16 3.70 12.83
CA GLU A 465 -29.66 3.75 14.20
C GLU A 465 -28.22 3.24 14.27
N LYS A 466 -27.90 2.18 13.51
CA LYS A 466 -26.58 1.55 13.45
C LYS A 466 -25.63 2.26 12.47
N VAL A 467 -26.14 2.85 11.40
CA VAL A 467 -25.31 3.47 10.35
C VAL A 467 -25.58 4.98 10.23
N THR A 468 -24.59 5.72 9.72
CA THR A 468 -24.78 7.11 9.29
C THR A 468 -25.18 7.12 7.81
N LEU A 469 -26.47 7.26 7.51
CA LEU A 469 -27.02 7.30 6.16
C LEU A 469 -27.52 8.71 5.82
N PHE A 470 -26.99 9.35 4.77
CA PHE A 470 -27.28 10.76 4.48
C PHE A 470 -27.16 11.10 2.99
N TYR A 471 -27.70 12.26 2.57
CA TYR A 471 -27.44 12.86 1.26
C TYR A 471 -26.13 13.64 1.27
N GLN A 472 -25.26 13.41 0.29
CA GLN A 472 -23.97 14.11 0.18
C GLN A 472 -24.12 15.63 0.20
N SER A 473 -25.08 16.20 -0.53
CA SER A 473 -25.36 17.64 -0.56
C SER A 473 -25.80 18.24 0.78
N SER A 474 -26.25 17.42 1.74
CA SER A 474 -26.66 17.88 3.08
C SER A 474 -25.48 18.21 3.99
N VAL A 475 -24.25 17.88 3.58
CA VAL A 475 -23.01 18.10 4.34
C VAL A 475 -22.06 19.01 3.53
N PRO A 476 -22.03 20.33 3.78
CA PRO A 476 -21.25 21.28 2.98
C PRO A 476 -19.74 20.99 2.92
N ALA A 477 -19.21 20.34 3.96
CA ALA A 477 -17.80 19.97 4.09
C ALA A 477 -17.27 19.12 2.92
N HIS A 478 -18.12 18.36 2.23
CA HIS A 478 -17.70 17.62 1.02
C HIS A 478 -17.21 18.56 -0.09
N SER A 479 -17.97 19.63 -0.37
CA SER A 479 -17.61 20.61 -1.40
C SER A 479 -16.45 21.50 -0.96
N GLU A 480 -16.40 21.85 0.32
CA GLU A 480 -15.31 22.63 0.87
C GLU A 480 -13.98 21.87 0.81
N LEU A 481 -13.94 20.62 1.29
CA LEU A 481 -12.74 19.80 1.20
C LEU A 481 -12.35 19.49 -0.24
N MET A 482 -13.32 19.26 -1.14
CA MET A 482 -13.05 19.12 -2.57
C MET A 482 -12.26 20.32 -3.11
N TRP A 483 -12.65 21.54 -2.76
CA TRP A 483 -11.96 22.75 -3.21
C TRP A 483 -10.53 22.79 -2.69
N ILE A 484 -10.33 22.56 -1.40
CA ILE A 484 -9.00 22.55 -0.78
C ILE A 484 -8.10 21.48 -1.43
N LEU A 485 -8.60 20.26 -1.59
CA LEU A 485 -7.84 19.19 -2.24
C LEU A 485 -7.52 19.50 -3.70
N SER A 486 -8.41 20.19 -4.41
CA SER A 486 -8.19 20.61 -5.81
C SER A 486 -6.97 21.52 -5.97
N CYS A 487 -6.60 22.29 -4.94
CA CYS A 487 -5.41 23.16 -4.95
C CYS A 487 -4.08 22.37 -4.92
N THR A 488 -4.10 21.10 -4.49
CA THR A 488 -2.92 20.22 -4.45
C THR A 488 -3.00 19.05 -5.44
N ALA A 489 -4.13 18.89 -6.12
CA ALA A 489 -4.38 17.79 -7.04
C ALA A 489 -3.69 18.02 -8.40
N SER A 490 -3.00 17.01 -8.91
CA SER A 490 -2.35 17.10 -10.23
C SER A 490 -3.36 16.99 -11.37
N VAL A 491 -3.49 18.07 -12.16
CA VAL A 491 -4.26 18.06 -13.42
C VAL A 491 -3.72 16.99 -14.39
N GLY A 492 -2.40 16.79 -14.41
CA GLY A 492 -1.75 15.75 -15.20
C GLY A 492 -2.20 14.35 -14.81
N TYR A 493 -2.40 14.08 -13.53
CA TYR A 493 -2.94 12.80 -13.08
C TYR A 493 -4.41 12.61 -13.48
N LEU A 494 -5.26 13.61 -13.21
CA LEU A 494 -6.69 13.57 -13.57
C LEU A 494 -6.90 13.33 -15.08
N SER A 495 -6.09 13.96 -15.93
CA SER A 495 -6.16 13.77 -17.39
C SER A 495 -5.76 12.37 -17.87
N ARG A 496 -5.04 11.58 -17.07
CA ARG A 496 -4.70 10.18 -17.39
C ARG A 496 -5.78 9.18 -16.95
N MET A 497 -6.75 9.59 -16.15
CA MET A 497 -7.83 8.70 -15.74
C MET A 497 -8.70 8.30 -16.93
N THR A 498 -9.10 7.03 -16.99
CA THR A 498 -9.81 6.45 -18.15
C THR A 498 -11.33 6.62 -18.07
N GLN A 499 -11.89 6.91 -16.89
CA GLN A 499 -13.34 6.94 -16.69
C GLN A 499 -14.05 8.11 -17.41
N TRP A 500 -13.48 9.32 -17.41
CA TRP A 500 -14.11 10.43 -18.15
C TRP A 500 -13.97 10.23 -19.67
N LYS A 501 -12.88 9.60 -20.13
CA LYS A 501 -12.67 9.22 -21.53
C LYS A 501 -13.74 8.24 -22.00
N SER A 502 -13.98 7.17 -21.23
CA SER A 502 -15.01 6.18 -21.56
C SER A 502 -16.42 6.77 -21.55
N LYS A 503 -16.75 7.67 -20.61
CA LYS A 503 -18.04 8.38 -20.57
C LYS A 503 -18.27 9.31 -21.76
N LEU A 504 -17.20 9.88 -22.33
CA LEU A 504 -17.25 10.64 -23.58
C LEU A 504 -17.08 9.79 -24.84
N LYS A 505 -16.97 8.45 -24.70
CA LYS A 505 -16.67 7.50 -25.78
C LYS A 505 -15.39 7.85 -26.55
N LEU A 506 -14.42 8.43 -25.86
CA LEU A 506 -13.09 8.73 -26.37
C LEU A 506 -12.20 7.49 -26.30
N SER A 507 -11.23 7.38 -27.21
CA SER A 507 -10.19 6.34 -27.13
C SER A 507 -9.30 6.57 -25.91
N GLU A 508 -8.63 5.52 -25.41
CA GLU A 508 -7.73 5.66 -24.26
C GLU A 508 -6.53 6.58 -24.56
N GLU A 509 -6.13 6.66 -25.84
CA GLU A 509 -5.08 7.52 -26.38
C GLU A 509 -5.51 8.98 -26.53
N SER A 510 -6.81 9.29 -26.41
CA SER A 510 -7.33 10.65 -26.60
C SER A 510 -6.75 11.64 -25.59
N ASN A 511 -6.40 12.83 -26.07
CA ASN A 511 -5.74 13.90 -25.34
C ASN A 511 -6.76 14.99 -24.97
N MET A 512 -6.43 15.87 -24.02
CA MET A 512 -7.27 17.05 -23.70
C MET A 512 -7.46 18.03 -24.89
N ASN A 513 -6.67 17.88 -25.96
CA ASN A 513 -6.75 18.70 -27.16
C ASN A 513 -7.77 18.18 -28.21
N ASP A 514 -8.35 16.99 -28.00
CA ASP A 514 -9.31 16.43 -28.95
C ASP A 514 -10.61 17.24 -29.00
N LYS A 515 -11.22 17.29 -30.19
CA LYS A 515 -12.49 18.03 -30.40
C LYS A 515 -13.60 17.57 -29.44
N ALA A 516 -13.65 16.29 -29.10
CA ALA A 516 -14.62 15.75 -28.14
C ALA A 516 -14.26 16.03 -26.67
N ALA A 517 -12.98 16.22 -26.33
CA ALA A 517 -12.56 16.71 -25.02
C ALA A 517 -13.01 18.15 -24.75
N ARG A 518 -13.28 18.96 -25.79
CA ARG A 518 -13.86 20.32 -25.64
C ARG A 518 -15.27 20.32 -25.07
N HIS A 519 -16.00 19.21 -25.14
CA HIS A 519 -17.32 19.05 -24.53
C HIS A 519 -17.26 18.55 -23.08
N LEU A 520 -16.06 18.21 -22.58
CA LEU A 520 -15.86 17.78 -21.19
C LEU A 520 -16.25 18.91 -20.24
N LYS A 521 -17.12 18.58 -19.29
CA LYS A 521 -17.53 19.50 -18.23
C LYS A 521 -16.57 19.37 -17.05
N LEU A 522 -16.25 20.50 -16.41
CA LEU A 522 -15.35 20.53 -15.25
C LEU A 522 -15.77 19.54 -14.15
N GLY A 523 -17.07 19.44 -13.85
CA GLY A 523 -17.56 18.48 -12.85
C GLY A 523 -17.26 17.03 -13.22
N LEU A 524 -17.39 16.65 -14.49
CA LEU A 524 -17.06 15.30 -14.95
C LEU A 524 -15.55 15.02 -14.97
N PHE A 525 -14.72 16.06 -15.06
CA PHE A 525 -13.27 15.94 -14.96
C PHE A 525 -12.77 15.88 -13.51
N SER A 526 -13.40 16.66 -12.61
CA SER A 526 -12.96 16.86 -11.23
C SER A 526 -13.67 15.99 -10.20
N TYR A 527 -14.71 15.22 -10.56
CA TYR A 527 -15.39 14.35 -9.60
C TYR A 527 -14.48 13.35 -8.87
N PRO A 528 -13.33 12.87 -9.39
CA PRO A 528 -12.43 12.04 -8.59
C PRO A 528 -11.88 12.76 -7.36
N VAL A 529 -11.71 14.10 -7.43
CA VAL A 529 -11.33 14.93 -6.28
C VAL A 529 -12.48 15.01 -5.29
N LEU A 530 -13.72 15.17 -5.77
CA LEU A 530 -14.91 15.12 -4.91
C LEU A 530 -15.04 13.76 -4.23
N GLN A 531 -14.78 12.66 -4.94
CA GLN A 531 -14.77 11.31 -4.37
C GLN A 531 -13.68 11.15 -3.29
N ALA A 532 -12.49 11.75 -3.48
CA ALA A 532 -11.47 11.79 -2.45
C ALA A 532 -11.95 12.58 -1.22
N ALA A 533 -12.56 13.75 -1.42
CA ALA A 533 -13.14 14.54 -0.34
C ALA A 533 -14.21 13.75 0.45
N ASP A 534 -15.08 13.01 -0.24
CA ASP A 534 -16.12 12.18 0.38
C ASP A 534 -15.56 11.14 1.36
N ILE A 535 -14.42 10.54 1.00
CA ILE A 535 -13.75 9.53 1.81
C ILE A 535 -12.99 10.19 2.97
N LEU A 536 -12.24 11.25 2.69
CA LEU A 536 -11.28 11.84 3.61
C LEU A 536 -11.94 12.71 4.68
N VAL A 537 -13.05 13.38 4.36
CA VAL A 537 -13.77 14.25 5.31
C VAL A 537 -14.25 13.48 6.55
N HIS A 538 -14.50 12.19 6.41
CA HIS A 538 -14.91 11.31 7.50
C HIS A 538 -13.75 10.49 8.10
N ARG A 539 -12.50 10.74 7.68
CA ARG A 539 -11.31 9.94 8.05
C ARG A 539 -11.54 8.43 7.84
N ALA A 540 -12.18 8.07 6.73
CA ALA A 540 -12.50 6.69 6.43
C ALA A 540 -11.22 5.85 6.35
N THR A 541 -11.15 4.78 7.13
CA THR A 541 -10.01 3.86 7.12
C THR A 541 -10.19 2.76 6.09
N HIS A 542 -11.43 2.41 5.75
CA HIS A 542 -11.76 1.34 4.81
C HIS A 542 -12.80 1.82 3.80
N VAL A 543 -12.58 1.52 2.52
CA VAL A 543 -13.53 1.85 1.44
C VAL A 543 -13.78 0.60 0.60
N PRO A 544 -14.99 0.04 0.63
CA PRO A 544 -15.36 -1.07 -0.24
C PRO A 544 -15.65 -0.50 -1.64
N VAL A 545 -14.77 -0.83 -2.59
CA VAL A 545 -14.89 -0.42 -4.00
C VAL A 545 -14.80 -1.62 -4.93
N GLY A 546 -15.54 -1.57 -6.03
CA GLY A 546 -15.34 -2.51 -7.14
C GLY A 546 -14.05 -2.21 -7.90
N GLU A 547 -13.60 -3.17 -8.72
CA GLU A 547 -12.38 -3.03 -9.54
C GLU A 547 -12.42 -1.79 -10.45
N ASP A 548 -13.61 -1.42 -10.94
CA ASP A 548 -13.84 -0.24 -11.76
C ASP A 548 -13.49 1.08 -11.04
N GLN A 549 -13.53 1.11 -9.71
CA GLN A 549 -13.27 2.30 -8.88
C GLN A 549 -11.88 2.29 -8.21
N ARG A 550 -11.04 1.28 -8.46
CA ARG A 550 -9.71 1.16 -7.86
C ARG A 550 -8.82 2.36 -8.18
N GLN A 551 -8.85 2.84 -9.43
CA GLN A 551 -8.06 4.00 -9.87
C GLN A 551 -8.41 5.27 -9.08
N HIS A 552 -9.67 5.49 -8.73
CA HIS A 552 -10.08 6.66 -7.95
C HIS A 552 -9.66 6.57 -6.49
N LEU A 553 -9.66 5.36 -5.92
CA LEU A 553 -9.19 5.17 -4.56
C LEU A 553 -7.67 5.41 -4.46
N GLU A 554 -6.88 4.97 -5.45
CA GLU A 554 -5.46 5.34 -5.51
C GLU A 554 -5.27 6.86 -5.62
N PHE A 555 -6.10 7.54 -6.40
CA PHE A 555 -6.05 9.00 -6.47
C PHE A 555 -6.44 9.68 -5.15
N ALA A 556 -7.38 9.11 -4.38
CA ALA A 556 -7.66 9.61 -3.03
C ALA A 556 -6.43 9.50 -2.11
N ARG A 557 -5.63 8.43 -2.24
CA ARG A 557 -4.34 8.31 -1.51
C ARG A 557 -3.33 9.33 -1.97
N GLU A 558 -3.25 9.60 -3.28
CA GLU A 558 -2.39 10.65 -3.81
C GLU A 558 -2.80 12.03 -3.29
N CYS A 559 -4.10 12.33 -3.21
CA CYS A 559 -4.60 13.56 -2.59
C CYS A 559 -4.13 13.69 -1.13
N VAL A 560 -4.14 12.59 -0.35
CA VAL A 560 -3.60 12.59 1.01
C VAL A 560 -2.09 12.87 1.01
N THR A 561 -1.33 12.18 0.16
CA THR A 561 0.12 12.38 0.05
C THR A 561 0.46 13.84 -0.29
N ASN A 562 -0.22 14.41 -1.29
CA ASN A 562 0.04 15.77 -1.74
C ASN A 562 -0.38 16.81 -0.67
N PHE A 563 -1.55 16.64 -0.07
CA PHE A 563 -2.02 17.51 1.01
C PHE A 563 -1.06 17.45 2.20
N ASN A 564 -0.67 16.24 2.62
CA ASN A 564 0.21 16.08 3.77
C ASN A 564 1.64 16.56 3.51
N ALA A 565 2.11 16.49 2.25
CA ALA A 565 3.39 17.07 1.86
C ALA A 565 3.37 18.60 1.90
N ALA A 566 2.24 19.23 1.55
CA ALA A 566 2.09 20.68 1.55
C ALA A 566 1.84 21.26 2.95
N TYR A 567 1.00 20.61 3.76
CA TYR A 567 0.47 21.18 5.00
C TYR A 567 0.81 20.40 6.27
N GLY A 568 1.53 19.27 6.16
CA GLY A 568 1.85 18.39 7.29
C GLY A 568 0.88 17.20 7.43
N ASN A 569 1.23 16.24 8.29
CA ASN A 569 0.53 14.94 8.37
C ASN A 569 -0.83 15.01 9.09
N HIS A 570 -1.86 15.54 8.42
CA HIS A 570 -3.20 15.76 8.98
C HIS A 570 -4.26 14.77 8.47
N LEU A 571 -4.14 14.32 7.22
CA LEU A 571 -5.07 13.37 6.59
C LEU A 571 -4.54 11.94 6.66
N VAL A 572 -5.45 10.97 6.79
CA VAL A 572 -5.12 9.54 6.85
C VAL A 572 -5.50 8.87 5.54
N SER A 573 -4.59 8.05 5.00
CA SER A 573 -4.81 7.33 3.76
C SER A 573 -5.78 6.16 3.93
N PRO A 574 -6.84 6.04 3.10
CA PRO A 574 -7.81 4.95 3.20
C PRO A 574 -7.24 3.62 2.67
N GLN A 575 -7.65 2.51 3.28
CA GLN A 575 -7.32 1.15 2.82
C GLN A 575 -8.43 0.61 1.90
N THR A 576 -8.02 -0.18 0.91
CA THR A 576 -8.97 -0.90 0.04
C THR A 576 -9.45 -2.13 0.77
N THR A 577 -10.76 -2.28 0.92
CA THR A 577 -11.34 -3.57 1.28
C THR A 577 -11.85 -4.24 0.02
N SER A 578 -11.18 -5.32 -0.40
CA SER A 578 -11.68 -6.15 -1.49
C SER A 578 -12.93 -6.85 -1.00
N SER A 579 -14.09 -6.38 -1.43
CA SER A 579 -15.30 -7.20 -1.38
C SER A 579 -15.22 -8.15 -2.57
N PRO A 580 -15.52 -9.46 -2.44
CA PRO A 580 -15.74 -10.33 -3.58
C PRO A 580 -17.00 -9.85 -4.31
N VAL A 581 -16.85 -8.84 -5.17
CA VAL A 581 -17.95 -8.26 -5.93
C VAL A 581 -18.37 -9.29 -6.97
N GLN A 582 -19.42 -10.05 -6.67
CA GLN A 582 -20.06 -10.91 -7.67
C GLN A 582 -20.64 -10.01 -8.77
N ARG A 583 -20.04 -10.08 -9.95
CA ARG A 583 -20.41 -9.26 -11.10
C ARG A 583 -21.61 -9.89 -11.80
N VAL A 584 -22.80 -9.35 -11.54
CA VAL A 584 -24.03 -9.77 -12.23
C VAL A 584 -24.14 -9.09 -13.60
N MET A 585 -24.36 -9.90 -14.64
CA MET A 585 -24.46 -9.45 -16.03
C MET A 585 -25.91 -9.24 -16.46
N SER A 586 -26.10 -8.56 -17.58
CA SER A 586 -27.41 -8.32 -18.20
C SER A 586 -28.07 -9.63 -18.63
N LEU A 587 -29.36 -9.78 -18.33
CA LEU A 587 -30.12 -10.98 -18.70
C LEU A 587 -30.30 -11.14 -20.22
N GLN A 588 -30.23 -10.05 -20.97
CA GLN A 588 -30.41 -10.06 -22.43
C GLN A 588 -29.09 -10.12 -23.18
N LYS A 589 -28.05 -9.51 -22.60
CA LYS A 589 -26.70 -9.46 -23.16
C LYS A 589 -25.70 -9.89 -22.07
N PRO A 590 -25.47 -11.20 -21.92
CA PRO A 590 -24.67 -11.74 -20.81
C PRO A 590 -23.20 -11.28 -20.78
N THR A 591 -22.70 -10.68 -21.87
CA THR A 591 -21.36 -10.08 -21.96
C THR A 591 -21.29 -8.65 -21.40
N GLU A 592 -22.43 -7.98 -21.21
CA GLU A 592 -22.52 -6.62 -20.67
C GLU A 592 -22.92 -6.65 -19.18
N LYS A 593 -22.30 -5.78 -18.36
CA LYS A 593 -22.67 -5.62 -16.94
C LYS A 593 -24.14 -5.17 -16.84
N MET A 594 -24.88 -5.70 -15.85
CA MET A 594 -26.23 -5.21 -15.58
C MET A 594 -26.16 -3.71 -15.29
N SER A 595 -26.93 -2.93 -16.06
CA SER A 595 -26.91 -1.47 -15.99
C SER A 595 -28.32 -0.89 -16.02
N LYS A 596 -28.50 0.20 -15.26
CA LYS A 596 -29.71 1.04 -15.29
C LYS A 596 -29.87 1.78 -16.62
N SER A 597 -28.77 2.10 -17.32
CA SER A 597 -28.80 2.82 -18.60
C SER A 597 -29.23 1.96 -19.80
N SER A 598 -29.43 0.65 -19.60
CA SER A 598 -29.97 -0.22 -20.65
C SER A 598 -31.41 0.18 -21.00
N LYS A 599 -31.67 0.38 -22.29
CA LYS A 599 -33.01 0.74 -22.81
C LYS A 599 -34.07 -0.32 -22.50
N SER A 600 -33.69 -1.59 -22.38
CA SER A 600 -34.63 -2.69 -22.11
C SER A 600 -34.75 -2.95 -20.61
N PRO A 601 -35.93 -2.78 -19.99
CA PRO A 601 -36.16 -3.17 -18.60
C PRO A 601 -35.99 -4.67 -18.35
N ARG A 602 -36.15 -5.50 -19.39
CA ARG A 602 -35.97 -6.97 -19.30
C ARG A 602 -34.51 -7.38 -19.09
N SER A 603 -33.56 -6.47 -19.30
CA SER A 603 -32.14 -6.76 -19.11
C SER A 603 -31.69 -6.76 -17.65
N ARG A 604 -32.54 -6.30 -16.73
CA ARG A 604 -32.21 -6.10 -15.31
C ARG A 604 -33.37 -6.48 -14.40
N ILE A 605 -33.04 -6.97 -13.21
CA ILE A 605 -34.00 -7.22 -12.13
C ILE A 605 -33.86 -6.07 -11.13
N SER A 606 -34.94 -5.34 -10.88
CA SER A 606 -35.00 -4.37 -9.78
C SER A 606 -35.24 -5.11 -8.47
N ILE A 607 -34.69 -4.60 -7.36
CA ILE A 607 -34.89 -5.19 -6.03
C ILE A 607 -36.36 -5.12 -5.55
N ILE A 608 -37.19 -4.30 -6.19
CA ILE A 608 -38.62 -4.14 -5.88
C ILE A 608 -39.54 -4.76 -6.94
N ASP A 609 -39.00 -5.46 -7.93
CA ASP A 609 -39.82 -6.12 -8.96
C ASP A 609 -40.81 -7.10 -8.31
N SER A 610 -42.00 -7.26 -8.90
CA SER A 610 -42.94 -8.27 -8.43
C SER A 610 -42.41 -9.68 -8.70
N PRO A 611 -42.86 -10.71 -7.95
CA PRO A 611 -42.53 -12.10 -8.27
C PRO A 611 -42.85 -12.48 -9.72
N MET A 612 -43.95 -11.94 -10.28
CA MET A 612 -44.32 -12.14 -11.68
C MET A 612 -43.34 -11.48 -12.65
N ASP A 613 -42.87 -10.26 -12.36
CA ASP A 613 -41.88 -9.56 -13.18
C ASP A 613 -40.53 -10.25 -13.14
N ILE A 614 -40.07 -10.66 -11.95
CA ILE A 614 -38.82 -11.42 -11.76
C ILE A 614 -38.86 -12.69 -12.62
N LYS A 615 -39.93 -13.47 -12.50
CA LYS A 615 -40.16 -14.68 -13.31
C LYS A 615 -40.13 -14.38 -14.81
N SER A 616 -40.90 -13.39 -15.27
CA SER A 616 -40.96 -13.01 -16.69
C SER A 616 -39.58 -12.59 -17.24
N LYS A 617 -38.77 -11.88 -16.45
CA LYS A 617 -37.44 -11.42 -16.85
C LYS A 617 -36.42 -12.56 -16.90
N ILE A 618 -36.39 -13.44 -15.89
CA ILE A 618 -35.47 -14.59 -15.85
C ILE A 618 -35.81 -15.61 -16.94
N GLN A 619 -37.10 -15.89 -17.15
CA GLN A 619 -37.52 -16.82 -18.21
C GLN A 619 -37.10 -16.32 -19.60
N ALA A 620 -37.16 -15.01 -19.82
CA ALA A 620 -36.70 -14.37 -21.05
C ALA A 620 -35.18 -14.15 -21.14
N ALA A 621 -34.39 -14.59 -20.15
CA ALA A 621 -32.94 -14.41 -20.19
C ALA A 621 -32.30 -15.20 -21.36
N THR A 622 -31.33 -14.60 -22.02
CA THR A 622 -30.60 -15.19 -23.15
C THR A 622 -29.70 -16.32 -22.65
N THR A 623 -29.90 -17.52 -23.20
CA THR A 623 -29.07 -18.70 -22.97
C THR A 623 -28.57 -19.25 -24.30
N ASP A 624 -27.59 -20.14 -24.26
CA ASP A 624 -27.14 -20.89 -25.44
C ASP A 624 -28.11 -22.05 -25.77
N SER A 625 -27.83 -22.72 -26.90
CA SER A 625 -28.56 -23.90 -27.38
C SER A 625 -27.90 -25.22 -26.97
N ILE A 626 -26.94 -25.20 -26.04
CA ILE A 626 -26.22 -26.40 -25.60
C ILE A 626 -27.05 -27.09 -24.51
N PRO A 627 -27.29 -28.41 -24.60
CA PRO A 627 -27.99 -29.15 -23.54
C PRO A 627 -27.25 -29.12 -22.20
N GLY A 628 -28.00 -29.27 -21.11
CA GLY A 628 -27.45 -29.30 -19.75
C GLY A 628 -27.01 -27.93 -19.22
N VAL A 629 -26.48 -27.93 -18.02
CA VAL A 629 -25.96 -26.74 -17.32
C VAL A 629 -24.46 -26.92 -17.08
N SER A 630 -23.67 -25.90 -17.37
CA SER A 630 -22.26 -25.88 -17.01
C SER A 630 -21.78 -24.45 -16.83
N TYR A 631 -20.83 -24.25 -15.92
CA TYR A 631 -20.27 -22.93 -15.65
C TYR A 631 -19.06 -22.67 -16.56
N ASN A 632 -19.28 -21.88 -17.62
CA ASN A 632 -18.21 -21.32 -18.44
C ASN A 632 -18.56 -19.90 -18.88
N ARG A 633 -17.86 -18.88 -18.36
CA ARG A 633 -18.15 -17.47 -18.65
C ARG A 633 -17.79 -17.04 -20.07
N GLU A 634 -16.90 -17.75 -20.76
CA GLU A 634 -16.47 -17.41 -22.12
C GLU A 634 -17.40 -18.07 -23.14
N GLU A 635 -17.65 -19.37 -22.98
CA GLU A 635 -18.44 -20.15 -23.94
C GLU A 635 -19.95 -20.12 -23.67
N ARG A 636 -20.34 -20.06 -22.38
CA ARG A 636 -21.75 -20.13 -21.94
C ARG A 636 -22.13 -18.97 -21.00
N PRO A 637 -21.91 -17.70 -21.41
CA PRO A 637 -22.04 -16.55 -20.53
C PRO A 637 -23.45 -16.37 -19.95
N GLY A 638 -24.49 -16.78 -20.68
CA GLY A 638 -25.88 -16.74 -20.19
C GLY A 638 -26.16 -17.70 -19.03
N ILE A 639 -25.75 -18.96 -19.18
CA ILE A 639 -25.90 -19.99 -18.14
C ILE A 639 -25.02 -19.67 -16.93
N SER A 640 -23.77 -19.27 -17.15
CA SER A 640 -22.89 -18.81 -16.06
C SER A 640 -23.47 -17.63 -15.30
N ASN A 641 -24.08 -16.65 -15.97
CA ASN A 641 -24.71 -15.52 -15.29
C ASN A 641 -25.91 -15.95 -14.43
N LEU A 642 -26.69 -16.94 -14.86
CA LEU A 642 -27.79 -17.48 -14.05
C LEU A 642 -27.28 -18.24 -12.82
N LEU A 643 -26.20 -19.03 -12.98
CA LEU A 643 -25.54 -19.70 -11.86
C LEU A 643 -24.89 -18.70 -10.88
N ASP A 644 -24.27 -17.64 -11.40
CA ASP A 644 -23.76 -16.52 -10.60
C ASP A 644 -24.89 -15.87 -9.79
N ILE A 645 -26.07 -15.67 -10.40
CA ILE A 645 -27.24 -15.12 -9.72
C ILE A 645 -27.73 -16.08 -8.62
N MET A 646 -27.81 -17.37 -8.92
CA MET A 646 -28.24 -18.39 -7.96
C MET A 646 -27.30 -18.46 -6.75
N ALA A 647 -25.98 -18.40 -6.98
CA ALA A 647 -24.96 -18.41 -5.94
C ALA A 647 -25.08 -17.23 -4.95
N ILE A 648 -25.68 -16.10 -5.35
CA ILE A 648 -25.93 -14.98 -4.44
C ILE A 648 -26.88 -15.43 -3.32
N PHE A 649 -27.93 -16.17 -3.66
CA PHE A 649 -29.02 -16.52 -2.75
C PHE A 649 -28.91 -17.94 -2.20
N ASP A 650 -27.85 -18.67 -2.55
CA ASP A 650 -27.62 -20.01 -2.05
C ASP A 650 -27.39 -20.02 -0.53
N PRO A 651 -28.22 -20.75 0.25
CA PRO A 651 -28.08 -20.82 1.71
C PRO A 651 -26.80 -21.50 2.17
N GLU A 652 -26.28 -22.45 1.38
CA GLU A 652 -25.04 -23.18 1.66
C GLU A 652 -23.78 -22.37 1.27
N GLY A 653 -23.96 -21.23 0.59
CA GLY A 653 -22.86 -20.36 0.15
C GLY A 653 -22.00 -20.96 -0.96
N ARG A 654 -22.54 -21.92 -1.73
CA ARG A 654 -21.84 -22.57 -2.84
C ARG A 654 -21.48 -21.58 -3.94
N LYS A 655 -20.39 -21.87 -4.65
CA LYS A 655 -19.94 -21.09 -5.80
C LYS A 655 -20.69 -21.49 -7.07
N ALA A 656 -20.76 -20.57 -8.04
CA ALA A 656 -21.42 -20.81 -9.32
C ALA A 656 -20.87 -22.04 -10.07
N GLN A 657 -19.58 -22.35 -9.90
CA GLN A 657 -18.97 -23.56 -10.47
C GLN A 657 -19.51 -24.84 -9.83
N GLU A 658 -19.59 -24.88 -8.50
CA GLU A 658 -20.13 -26.02 -7.73
C GLU A 658 -21.61 -26.25 -8.07
N LEU A 659 -22.39 -25.17 -8.20
CA LEU A 659 -23.79 -25.24 -8.65
C LEU A 659 -23.89 -25.76 -10.09
N GLY A 660 -22.95 -25.38 -10.97
CA GLY A 660 -22.89 -25.87 -12.35
C GLY A 660 -22.60 -27.36 -12.43
N GLU A 661 -21.77 -27.89 -11.54
CA GLU A 661 -21.47 -29.32 -11.42
C GLU A 661 -22.66 -30.09 -10.83
N GLN A 662 -23.28 -29.56 -9.77
CA GLN A 662 -24.42 -30.19 -9.10
C GLN A 662 -25.66 -30.30 -10.00
N TYR A 663 -25.89 -29.30 -10.84
CA TYR A 663 -27.08 -29.20 -11.68
C TYR A 663 -26.80 -29.52 -13.16
N SER A 664 -25.71 -30.23 -13.46
CA SER A 664 -25.28 -30.51 -14.84
C SER A 664 -26.37 -31.14 -15.72
N GLU A 665 -27.17 -32.03 -15.12
CA GLU A 665 -28.24 -32.78 -15.77
C GLU A 665 -29.53 -31.97 -15.99
N LEU A 666 -29.64 -30.76 -15.43
CA LEU A 666 -30.84 -29.94 -15.59
C LEU A 666 -30.90 -29.29 -16.97
N SER A 667 -32.11 -29.09 -17.48
CA SER A 667 -32.31 -28.24 -18.65
C SER A 667 -32.14 -26.75 -18.30
N PRO A 668 -31.75 -25.89 -19.25
CA PRO A 668 -31.70 -24.43 -19.03
C PRO A 668 -33.01 -23.83 -18.54
N LYS A 669 -34.16 -24.43 -18.90
CA LYS A 669 -35.48 -24.02 -18.42
C LYS A 669 -35.65 -24.31 -16.92
N GLN A 670 -35.30 -25.52 -16.48
CA GLN A 670 -35.35 -25.88 -15.06
C GLN A 670 -34.39 -25.00 -14.24
N LEU A 671 -33.19 -24.71 -14.76
CA LEU A 671 -32.28 -23.75 -14.12
C LEU A 671 -32.94 -22.38 -13.96
N LYS A 672 -33.60 -21.84 -14.99
CA LYS A 672 -34.31 -20.56 -14.92
C LYS A 672 -35.43 -20.58 -13.88
N ASP A 673 -36.17 -21.69 -13.76
CA ASP A 673 -37.21 -21.86 -12.74
C ASP A 673 -36.59 -21.81 -11.33
N MET A 674 -35.52 -22.56 -11.08
CA MET A 674 -34.82 -22.55 -9.79
C MET A 674 -34.22 -21.18 -9.44
N VAL A 675 -33.60 -20.51 -10.41
CA VAL A 675 -33.05 -19.15 -10.23
C VAL A 675 -34.17 -18.16 -9.93
N THR A 676 -35.35 -18.34 -10.53
CA THR A 676 -36.53 -17.52 -10.24
C THR A 676 -36.93 -17.65 -8.78
N ASP A 677 -37.07 -18.88 -8.29
CA ASP A 677 -37.49 -19.14 -6.91
C ASP A 677 -36.45 -18.62 -5.90
N ALA A 678 -35.16 -18.82 -6.19
CA ALA A 678 -34.06 -18.32 -5.35
C ALA A 678 -34.05 -16.78 -5.26
N VAL A 679 -34.27 -16.07 -6.38
CA VAL A 679 -34.32 -14.60 -6.41
C VAL A 679 -35.58 -14.08 -5.70
N ILE A 680 -36.73 -14.73 -5.89
CA ILE A 680 -37.98 -14.34 -5.21
C ILE A 680 -37.83 -14.52 -3.70
N GLY A 681 -37.37 -15.68 -3.23
CA GLY A 681 -37.16 -15.93 -1.80
C GLY A 681 -36.10 -15.00 -1.20
N GLY A 682 -35.02 -14.73 -1.93
CA GLY A 682 -33.93 -13.87 -1.47
C GLY A 682 -34.24 -12.37 -1.42
N LEU A 683 -35.25 -11.91 -2.15
CA LEU A 683 -35.73 -10.53 -2.15
C LEU A 683 -37.07 -10.36 -1.41
N ASP A 684 -37.54 -11.42 -0.75
CA ASP A 684 -38.83 -11.41 -0.07
C ASP A 684 -38.90 -10.30 0.99
N GLY A 685 -40.09 -9.70 1.12
CA GLY A 685 -40.34 -8.58 2.04
C GLY A 685 -39.70 -7.22 1.66
N ILE A 686 -38.67 -7.15 0.82
CA ILE A 686 -38.02 -5.89 0.42
C ILE A 686 -39.00 -4.96 -0.27
N ARG A 687 -39.76 -5.48 -1.25
CA ARG A 687 -40.77 -4.71 -1.98
C ARG A 687 -41.86 -4.14 -1.05
N GLY A 688 -42.36 -4.96 -0.12
CA GLY A 688 -43.38 -4.55 0.84
C GLY A 688 -42.90 -3.39 1.72
N ARG A 689 -41.72 -3.54 2.34
CA ARG A 689 -41.09 -2.49 3.13
C ARG A 689 -40.85 -1.21 2.32
N TYR A 690 -40.40 -1.34 1.07
CA TYR A 690 -40.19 -0.20 0.19
C TYR A 690 -41.47 0.58 -0.08
N THR A 691 -42.55 -0.12 -0.43
CA THR A 691 -43.86 0.52 -0.67
C THR A 691 -44.38 1.17 0.60
N GLU A 692 -44.31 0.49 1.74
CA GLU A 692 -44.70 1.05 3.03
C GLU A 692 -43.93 2.34 3.38
N LEU A 693 -42.62 2.35 3.15
CA LEU A 693 -41.78 3.53 3.42
C LEU A 693 -42.14 4.74 2.55
N LEU A 694 -42.58 4.51 1.31
CA LEU A 694 -43.08 5.58 0.44
C LEU A 694 -44.49 6.04 0.84
N ASP A 695 -45.36 5.11 1.25
CA ASP A 695 -46.74 5.40 1.65
C ASP A 695 -46.83 6.15 2.98
N ARG A 696 -45.87 5.95 3.89
CA ARG A 696 -45.73 6.70 5.16
C ARG A 696 -45.50 8.21 4.96
N GLY A 697 -45.23 8.64 3.72
CA GLY A 697 -45.11 10.04 3.34
C GLY A 697 -43.71 10.64 3.54
N ASP A 698 -43.50 11.77 2.88
CA ASP A 698 -42.18 12.42 2.75
C ASP A 698 -41.55 12.77 4.11
N ALA A 699 -42.36 13.17 5.09
CA ALA A 699 -41.88 13.62 6.40
C ALA A 699 -41.06 12.57 7.15
N TYR A 700 -41.38 11.27 7.01
CA TYR A 700 -40.64 10.22 7.68
C TYR A 700 -39.24 10.05 7.11
N LEU A 701 -39.11 9.97 5.78
CA LEU A 701 -37.81 9.84 5.11
C LEU A 701 -36.95 11.09 5.31
N ASP A 702 -37.56 12.28 5.29
CA ASP A 702 -36.88 13.54 5.57
C ASP A 702 -36.34 13.57 7.01
N SER A 703 -37.08 13.01 7.99
CA SER A 703 -36.61 12.94 9.38
C SER A 703 -35.39 12.01 9.55
N ILE A 704 -35.40 10.84 8.89
CA ILE A 704 -34.26 9.92 8.90
C ILE A 704 -33.04 10.57 8.26
N GLU A 705 -33.25 11.23 7.13
CA GLU A 705 -32.20 11.93 6.41
C GLU A 705 -31.59 13.05 7.26
N ALA A 706 -32.41 13.86 7.93
CA ALA A 706 -31.94 14.94 8.79
C ALA A 706 -31.07 14.43 9.94
N ILE A 707 -31.46 13.32 10.57
CA ILE A 707 -30.67 12.67 11.64
C ILE A 707 -29.32 12.19 11.09
N GLY A 708 -29.34 11.52 9.94
CA GLY A 708 -28.12 11.03 9.29
C GLY A 708 -27.19 12.16 8.85
N ALA A 709 -27.74 13.24 8.29
CA ALA A 709 -27.01 14.43 7.90
C ALA A 709 -26.35 15.10 9.10
N GLU A 710 -27.03 15.19 10.25
CA GLU A 710 -26.45 15.77 11.46
C GLU A 710 -25.26 14.95 11.99
N LYS A 711 -25.41 13.62 12.06
CA LYS A 711 -24.31 12.69 12.41
C LYS A 711 -23.11 12.86 11.46
N ALA A 712 -23.38 13.00 10.16
CA ALA A 712 -22.36 13.18 9.13
C ALA A 712 -21.67 14.55 9.22
N ARG A 713 -22.42 15.64 9.42
CA ARG A 713 -21.88 17.00 9.61
C ARG A 713 -20.92 17.06 10.79
N LYS A 714 -21.32 16.52 11.94
CA LYS A 714 -20.46 16.46 13.11
C LYS A 714 -19.13 15.74 12.82
N SER A 715 -19.21 14.56 12.17
CA SER A 715 -18.02 13.80 11.80
C SER A 715 -17.13 14.52 10.78
N ALA A 716 -17.73 15.26 9.86
CA ALA A 716 -17.01 16.00 8.83
C ALA A 716 -16.32 17.23 9.40
N GLU A 717 -16.99 17.95 10.30
CA GLU A 717 -16.50 19.17 10.93
C GLU A 717 -15.24 18.91 11.79
N GLU A 718 -15.19 17.77 12.49
CA GLU A 718 -13.99 17.32 13.22
C GLU A 718 -12.73 17.16 12.33
N THR A 719 -12.93 16.88 11.04
CA THR A 719 -11.84 16.82 10.06
C THR A 719 -11.57 18.19 9.47
N MET A 720 -12.63 18.92 9.12
CA MET A 720 -12.51 20.24 8.52
C MET A 720 -11.85 21.25 9.43
N GLN A 721 -12.08 21.20 10.75
CA GLN A 721 -11.37 22.07 11.69
C GLN A 721 -9.84 21.91 11.57
N VAL A 722 -9.36 20.66 11.53
CA VAL A 722 -7.93 20.36 11.37
C VAL A 722 -7.41 20.78 10.00
N VAL A 723 -8.20 20.56 8.94
CA VAL A 723 -7.82 20.94 7.57
C VAL A 723 -7.76 22.46 7.41
N ARG A 724 -8.76 23.20 7.91
CA ARG A 724 -8.79 24.66 7.85
C ARG A 724 -7.62 25.25 8.63
N GLU A 725 -7.36 24.77 9.84
CA GLU A 725 -6.20 25.20 10.63
C GLU A 725 -4.87 24.95 9.90
N ALA A 726 -4.70 23.78 9.29
CA ALA A 726 -3.48 23.44 8.54
C ALA A 726 -3.26 24.31 7.30
N VAL A 727 -4.33 24.76 6.65
CA VAL A 727 -4.28 25.62 5.46
C VAL A 727 -4.29 27.11 5.81
N GLY A 728 -4.68 27.46 7.04
CA GLY A 728 -4.76 28.84 7.54
C GLY A 728 -6.09 29.55 7.26
N LEU A 729 -7.21 28.83 7.30
CA LEU A 729 -8.58 29.34 7.07
C LEU A 729 -9.41 29.47 8.34
#